data_AF-A0A9P1BT89-F1
#
_entry.id   AF-A0A9P1BT89-F1
#
_cell.length_a   1.000
_cell.length_b   1.000
_cell.length_c   1.000
_cell.angle_alpha   90.00
_cell.angle_beta   90.00
_cell.angle_gamma   90.00
#
_symmetry.space_group_name_H-M   'P 1'
#
loop_
_entity.id
_entity.type
_entity.pdbx_description
1 polymer ?
#
loop_
_entity_poly.entity_id
_entity_poly.type
_entity_poly.pdbx_seq_one_letter_code
_entity_poly.pdbx_strand_id
1 'polypeptide(L)'
;MAALDAKLRRQQRKVLLQVLVRAKGDKAVFKKEVEHLSKKSRKNTLKVEKGFYTKENMRKVLGWNAKRIKDAVRYCTVKSRVKTHVRRDKYERDLKEYWVDTATTGTFENEHEESLVDRTSTEGIASSFDLGLPAAPDGIEDQGDESEAESTSGNEAPSVRSKVPKPDDLENEPVFEAVENIKTVVDNLLRVQSRLDTLREKLTALNTSESQQCLPKVDAYRSKLEKRHDELADLKSYFDGHMKASDGEEPFEKAKVSQLQTLLRSIEVECMPQTFSLSMEVVSYLHLPYLQDIPRFDGRYKAEEVQTILKPTKPPKGDEPGANAPSGSGKRPRAKAPAKKRKAAVAEPSEPAKKPKIKKKKAANCSTPQAVASSHGPVGPAGKAVARAIAKGVTEKEACHLVQAFWEEFEPLLKPDSIVPSGNFCALASRLARTDHENRLSSHLPKFGLCTNIPVSFVDVGLSETHPILAVSDFIKTLDADNKMDTLLMGNRAQQYEEFWNYWRQLVCCYDYGIFGCNSFEEHLSTVFAELKQFCARNSLQLHMMHLSRQLLGFTKSSEYPIGNWFKGADTVSLLKFLEMILPEKLLDASVDEETNNFFQACLKATREANRFMTTLYHAAFWLTRSERRTLIVSGTKFTTAFRVCADHCYWADLTRFKLQPKQHMFGELVFELQVQECQNLPSPNPLVYSTQQDEDYVGRICTYSRSVSIRTIHVRTLSRYQIALATLI
;
A
#
# COMPACT_ATOMS: atom_id res chain seq x y z
N MET A 1 0.60 20.82 4.32
CA MET A 1 1.72 20.86 5.29
C MET A 1 2.91 20.03 4.81
N ALA A 2 2.80 18.71 4.64
CA ALA A 2 3.92 17.85 4.20
C ALA A 2 4.52 18.23 2.82
N ALA A 3 3.70 18.63 1.86
CA ALA A 3 4.16 19.10 0.54
C ALA A 3 4.91 20.45 0.62
N LEU A 4 4.54 21.33 1.57
CA LEU A 4 5.18 22.62 1.79
C LEU A 4 6.57 22.43 2.42
N ASP A 5 6.65 21.50 3.36
CA ASP A 5 7.89 21.09 4.02
C ASP A 5 8.87 20.41 3.03
N ALA A 6 8.36 19.56 2.13
CA ALA A 6 9.18 18.97 1.05
C ALA A 6 9.71 20.03 0.06
N LYS A 7 8.92 21.06 -0.26
CA LYS A 7 9.34 22.17 -1.13
C LYS A 7 10.43 23.02 -0.46
N LEU A 8 10.29 23.30 0.83
CA LEU A 8 11.26 24.04 1.64
C LEU A 8 12.62 23.29 1.72
N ARG A 9 12.60 21.97 1.95
CA ARG A 9 13.81 21.14 2.00
C ARG A 9 14.52 21.06 0.64
N ARG A 10 13.79 21.01 -0.48
CA ARG A 10 14.39 21.05 -1.83
C ARG A 10 15.09 22.38 -2.10
N GLN A 11 14.52 23.49 -1.63
CA GLN A 11 15.09 24.82 -1.81
C GLN A 11 16.36 25.00 -0.95
N GLN A 12 16.35 24.52 0.29
CA GLN A 12 17.54 24.50 1.16
C GLN A 12 18.67 23.65 0.57
N ARG A 13 18.35 22.48 -0.01
CA ARG A 13 19.35 21.60 -0.64
C ARG A 13 20.02 22.24 -1.86
N LYS A 14 19.26 23.00 -2.67
CA LYS A 14 19.79 23.73 -3.83
C LYS A 14 20.76 24.84 -3.42
N VAL A 15 20.49 25.54 -2.33
CA VAL A 15 21.38 26.58 -1.77
C VAL A 15 22.67 25.96 -1.25
N LEU A 16 22.60 24.87 -0.47
CA LEU A 16 23.79 24.18 0.03
C LEU A 16 24.67 23.62 -1.10
N LEU A 17 24.06 23.11 -2.18
CA LEU A 17 24.80 22.67 -3.37
C LEU A 17 25.52 23.83 -4.07
N GLN A 18 24.88 24.99 -4.20
CA GLN A 18 25.55 26.16 -4.78
C GLN A 18 26.75 26.64 -3.95
N VAL A 19 26.66 26.53 -2.62
CA VAL A 19 27.75 26.86 -1.69
C VAL A 19 28.89 25.86 -1.80
N LEU A 20 28.56 24.57 -1.92
CA LEU A 20 29.56 23.51 -2.16
C LEU A 20 30.31 23.72 -3.48
N VAL A 21 29.58 24.13 -4.52
CA VAL A 21 30.16 24.46 -5.84
C VAL A 21 31.06 25.69 -5.77
N ARG A 22 30.65 26.76 -5.07
CA ARG A 22 31.48 27.96 -4.87
C ARG A 22 32.72 27.68 -4.04
N ALA A 23 32.59 26.84 -3.01
CA ALA A 23 33.70 26.35 -2.21
C ALA A 23 34.62 25.37 -2.98
N LYS A 24 34.29 25.02 -4.23
CA LYS A 24 35.03 24.05 -5.06
C LYS A 24 35.28 22.71 -4.35
N GLY A 25 34.36 22.30 -3.47
CA GLY A 25 34.51 21.09 -2.66
C GLY A 25 35.50 21.19 -1.50
N ASP A 26 36.11 22.35 -1.23
CA ASP A 26 36.92 22.56 -0.04
C ASP A 26 36.02 22.56 1.22
N LYS A 27 36.23 21.56 2.07
CA LYS A 27 35.40 21.32 3.27
C LYS A 27 35.49 22.47 4.28
N ALA A 28 36.65 23.11 4.41
CA ALA A 28 36.84 24.20 5.37
C ALA A 28 36.13 25.48 4.88
N VAL A 29 36.27 25.79 3.59
CA VAL A 29 35.58 26.93 2.96
C VAL A 29 34.07 26.70 2.93
N PHE A 30 33.63 25.49 2.58
CA PHE A 30 32.21 25.11 2.59
C PHE A 30 31.61 25.24 3.99
N LYS A 31 32.28 24.71 5.02
CA LYS A 31 31.81 24.80 6.40
C LYS A 31 31.69 26.27 6.85
N LYS A 32 32.69 27.10 6.52
CA LYS A 32 32.67 28.54 6.81
C LYS A 32 31.53 29.28 6.10
N GLU A 33 31.28 28.98 4.82
CA GLU A 33 30.18 29.61 4.06
C GLU A 33 28.79 29.11 4.48
N VAL A 34 28.65 27.83 4.83
CA VAL A 34 27.39 27.25 5.34
C VAL A 34 27.06 27.80 6.73
N GLU A 35 28.06 27.94 7.61
CA GLU A 35 27.88 28.58 8.91
C GLU A 35 27.48 30.05 8.77
N HIS A 36 28.04 30.77 7.79
CA HIS A 36 27.64 32.14 7.45
C HIS A 36 26.19 32.22 6.91
N LEU A 37 25.72 31.22 6.14
CA LEU A 37 24.34 31.13 5.67
C LEU A 37 23.34 30.75 6.77
N SER A 38 23.74 29.90 7.70
CA SER A 38 22.94 29.51 8.86
C SER A 38 22.60 30.73 9.73
N LYS A 39 23.55 31.66 9.88
CA LYS A 39 23.35 32.94 10.57
C LYS A 39 22.41 33.92 9.84
N LYS A 40 22.12 33.73 8.54
CA LYS A 40 21.22 34.60 7.75
C LYS A 40 19.76 34.11 7.69
N SER A 41 19.36 33.14 8.52
CA SER A 41 17.97 32.66 8.56
C SER A 41 17.08 33.59 9.38
N ARG A 42 16.11 34.24 8.71
CA ARG A 42 15.08 35.09 9.33
C ARG A 42 14.20 34.26 10.27
N LYS A 43 14.12 34.63 11.54
CA LYS A 43 13.27 33.97 12.53
C LYS A 43 12.00 34.79 12.75
N ASN A 44 10.87 34.29 12.26
CA ASN A 44 9.57 34.86 12.55
C ASN A 44 8.95 34.07 13.70
N THR A 45 8.85 34.67 14.89
CA THR A 45 8.34 33.98 16.08
C THR A 45 6.91 34.46 16.35
N LEU A 46 5.93 33.57 16.19
CA LEU A 46 4.54 33.81 16.54
C LEU A 46 4.27 33.21 17.93
N LYS A 47 3.98 34.05 18.91
CA LYS A 47 3.50 33.62 20.24
C LYS A 47 1.97 33.79 20.27
N VAL A 48 1.26 32.69 20.48
CA VAL A 48 -0.20 32.71 20.68
C VAL A 48 -0.49 32.35 22.13
N GLU A 49 -1.02 33.30 22.87
CA GLU A 49 -1.51 33.07 24.22
C GLU A 49 -2.91 32.46 24.16
N LYS A 50 -3.13 31.42 24.96
CA LYS A 50 -4.38 30.64 24.97
C LYS A 50 -4.79 30.36 26.41
N GLY A 51 -6.10 30.33 26.66
CA GLY A 51 -6.62 30.00 27.99
C GLY A 51 -8.09 29.59 27.95
N PHE A 52 -8.54 29.03 29.07
CA PHE A 52 -9.95 28.72 29.31
C PHE A 52 -10.65 29.94 29.89
N TYR A 53 -11.74 30.38 29.24
CA TYR A 53 -12.52 31.53 29.69
C TYR A 53 -14.02 31.22 29.68
N THR A 54 -14.75 31.70 30.68
CA THR A 54 -16.21 31.75 30.65
C THR A 54 -16.69 32.86 29.71
N LYS A 55 -17.96 32.81 29.26
CA LYS A 55 -18.54 33.89 28.42
C LYS A 55 -18.48 35.26 29.10
N GLU A 56 -18.62 35.28 30.43
CA GLU A 56 -18.48 36.51 31.22
C GLU A 56 -17.04 36.99 31.27
N ASN A 57 -16.07 36.11 31.48
CA ASN A 57 -14.65 36.49 31.51
C ASN A 57 -14.16 36.94 30.14
N MET A 58 -14.65 36.36 29.04
CA MET A 58 -14.37 36.89 27.70
C MET A 58 -14.88 38.33 27.52
N ARG A 59 -16.03 38.67 28.13
CA ARG A 59 -16.58 40.02 28.08
C ARG A 59 -15.84 40.98 29.01
N LYS A 60 -15.62 40.59 30.26
CA LYS A 60 -15.06 41.43 31.34
C LYS A 60 -13.53 41.55 31.24
N VAL A 61 -12.83 40.42 31.08
CA VAL A 61 -11.36 40.36 31.11
C VAL A 61 -10.75 40.58 29.72
N LEU A 62 -11.30 39.94 28.69
CA LEU A 62 -10.77 40.08 27.32
C LEU A 62 -11.40 41.24 26.53
N GLY A 63 -12.47 41.86 27.05
CA GLY A 63 -13.17 42.97 26.39
C GLY A 63 -13.84 42.57 25.06
N TRP A 64 -14.14 41.30 24.83
CA TRP A 64 -14.69 40.84 23.56
C TRP A 64 -16.14 41.25 23.38
N ASN A 65 -16.48 41.68 22.15
CA ASN A 65 -17.86 41.96 21.79
C ASN A 65 -18.73 40.67 21.75
N ALA A 66 -20.04 40.82 21.87
CA ALA A 66 -20.97 39.68 21.92
C ALA A 66 -20.91 38.79 20.66
N LYS A 67 -20.60 39.37 19.50
CA LYS A 67 -20.44 38.64 18.23
C LYS A 67 -19.24 37.70 18.27
N ARG A 68 -18.07 38.19 18.67
CA ARG A 68 -16.83 37.42 18.80
C ARG A 68 -16.97 36.31 19.84
N ILE A 69 -17.65 36.56 20.95
CA ILE A 69 -17.95 35.52 21.96
C ILE A 69 -18.83 34.42 21.36
N LYS A 70 -19.87 34.80 20.59
CA LYS A 70 -20.76 33.82 19.93
C LYS A 70 -19.99 32.95 18.92
N ASP A 71 -19.07 33.54 18.16
CA ASP A 71 -18.27 32.82 17.16
C ASP A 71 -17.23 31.90 17.83
N ALA A 72 -16.57 32.35 18.89
CA ALA A 72 -15.64 31.53 19.68
C ALA A 72 -16.36 30.32 20.31
N VAL A 73 -17.54 30.54 20.90
CA VAL A 73 -18.37 29.45 21.46
C VAL A 73 -18.82 28.49 20.37
N ARG A 74 -19.24 28.98 19.20
CA ARG A 74 -19.61 28.14 18.05
C ARG A 74 -18.42 27.28 17.60
N TYR A 75 -17.22 27.85 17.53
CA TYR A 75 -16.00 27.14 17.16
C TYR A 75 -15.65 26.01 18.14
N CYS A 76 -15.79 26.23 19.45
CA CYS A 76 -15.47 25.24 20.48
C CYS A 76 -16.53 24.14 20.64
N THR A 77 -17.80 24.43 20.30
CA THR A 77 -18.94 23.51 20.51
C THR A 77 -19.18 22.50 19.37
N VAL A 78 -18.36 22.54 18.31
CA VAL A 78 -18.41 21.52 17.24
C VAL A 78 -18.10 20.13 17.81
N LYS A 79 -18.87 19.09 17.39
CA LYS A 79 -18.75 17.71 17.91
C LYS A 79 -17.32 17.17 17.96
N SER A 80 -16.47 17.52 17.00
CA SER A 80 -15.07 17.08 16.94
C SER A 80 -14.14 17.77 17.96
N ARG A 81 -14.53 18.93 18.49
CA ARG A 81 -13.69 19.78 19.37
C ARG A 81 -14.23 19.94 20.79
N VAL A 82 -15.50 19.62 21.01
CA VAL A 82 -16.15 19.81 22.32
C VAL A 82 -15.40 19.12 23.47
N LYS A 83 -14.76 17.97 23.22
CA LYS A 83 -13.98 17.24 24.24
C LYS A 83 -12.68 17.93 24.66
N THR A 84 -12.10 18.76 23.80
CA THR A 84 -10.79 19.39 24.02
C THR A 84 -10.88 20.90 24.28
N HIS A 85 -11.91 21.55 23.74
CA HIS A 85 -12.05 23.02 23.76
C HIS A 85 -13.16 23.52 24.70
N VAL A 86 -13.90 22.61 25.34
CA VAL A 86 -14.92 22.95 26.33
C VAL A 86 -14.69 22.10 27.58
N ARG A 87 -14.62 22.75 28.74
CA ARG A 87 -14.60 22.09 30.04
C ARG A 87 -15.60 22.74 30.97
N ARG A 88 -15.95 22.04 32.04
CA ARG A 88 -16.72 22.60 33.16
C ARG A 88 -15.75 22.99 34.26
N ASP A 89 -16.04 24.07 34.98
CA ASP A 89 -15.25 24.45 36.14
C ASP A 89 -15.30 23.33 37.21
N LYS A 90 -14.20 23.18 37.96
CA LYS A 90 -14.05 22.10 38.95
C LYS A 90 -14.97 22.30 40.16
N TYR A 91 -15.25 23.54 40.52
CA TYR A 91 -16.01 23.93 41.71
C TYR A 91 -17.44 24.34 41.37
N GLU A 92 -17.64 24.95 40.20
CA GLU A 92 -18.96 25.34 39.70
C GLU A 92 -19.33 24.55 38.42
N ARG A 93 -19.96 23.38 38.59
CA ARG A 93 -20.27 22.45 37.49
C ARG A 93 -21.15 23.03 36.37
N ASP A 94 -21.86 24.13 36.63
CA ASP A 94 -22.71 24.83 35.67
C ASP A 94 -21.93 25.86 34.83
N LEU A 95 -20.76 26.30 35.30
CA LEU A 95 -19.89 27.17 34.54
C LEU A 95 -19.12 26.39 33.48
N LYS A 96 -19.37 26.73 32.21
CA LYS A 96 -18.62 26.21 31.07
C LYS A 96 -17.52 27.19 30.67
N GLU A 97 -16.31 26.68 30.58
CA GLU A 97 -15.15 27.39 30.07
C GLU A 97 -14.80 26.91 28.67
N TYR A 98 -14.38 27.85 27.83
CA TYR A 98 -14.04 27.62 26.42
C TYR A 98 -12.57 27.98 26.19
N TRP A 99 -11.84 27.09 25.53
CA TRP A 99 -10.45 27.32 25.16
C TRP A 99 -10.38 28.32 23.99
N VAL A 100 -9.81 29.49 24.23
CA VAL A 100 -9.73 30.58 23.25
C VAL A 100 -8.34 31.22 23.20
N ASP A 101 -7.98 31.72 22.02
CA ASP A 101 -6.73 32.44 21.78
C ASP A 101 -6.93 33.91 22.22
N THR A 102 -6.19 34.35 23.22
CA THR A 102 -6.35 35.66 23.88
C THR A 102 -5.56 36.75 23.18
N ALA A 103 -4.32 36.44 22.81
CA ALA A 103 -3.42 37.34 22.10
C ALA A 103 -2.59 36.55 21.10
N THR A 104 -2.32 37.17 19.95
CA THR A 104 -1.33 36.67 18.99
C THR A 104 -0.32 37.79 18.82
N THR A 105 0.88 37.59 19.36
CA THR A 105 2.00 38.51 19.19
C THR A 105 3.01 37.88 18.24
N GLY A 106 3.49 38.66 17.28
CA GLY A 106 4.58 38.27 16.39
C GLY A 106 5.76 39.20 16.63
N THR A 107 6.95 38.64 16.85
CA THR A 107 8.18 39.44 16.80
C THR A 107 8.93 39.15 15.51
N PHE A 108 9.35 40.24 14.88
CA PHE A 108 10.16 40.22 13.67
C PHE A 108 11.50 40.88 14.00
N GLU A 109 12.53 40.07 14.26
CA GLU A 109 13.88 40.54 14.56
C GLU A 109 14.79 40.26 13.36
N ASN A 110 15.52 41.30 12.92
CA ASN A 110 16.60 41.22 11.96
C ASN A 110 17.89 41.53 12.72
N GLU A 111 18.60 40.50 13.18
CA GLU A 111 19.92 40.67 13.80
C GLU A 111 21.03 40.31 12.81
N HIS A 112 21.99 41.23 12.67
CA HIS A 112 23.26 41.03 11.99
C HIS A 112 24.36 41.01 13.06
N GLU A 113 24.73 39.82 13.54
CA GLU A 113 25.84 39.67 14.47
C GLU A 113 26.92 38.74 13.89
N GLU A 114 28.08 39.34 13.59
CA GLU A 114 29.30 38.62 13.22
C GLU A 114 30.14 38.33 14.48
N SER A 115 29.78 37.27 15.22
CA SER A 115 30.67 36.72 16.24
C SER A 115 31.56 35.63 15.63
N LEU A 116 32.88 35.85 15.72
CA LEU A 116 33.94 34.96 15.27
C LEU A 116 34.37 34.13 16.49
N VAL A 117 33.86 32.90 16.58
CA VAL A 117 34.26 31.95 17.62
C VAL A 117 35.26 30.98 17.02
N ASP A 118 36.53 31.24 17.29
CA ASP A 118 37.62 30.32 16.98
C ASP A 118 37.68 29.25 18.08
N ARG A 119 37.52 27.97 17.71
CA ARG A 119 37.69 26.83 18.63
C ARG A 119 38.85 25.99 18.16
N THR A 120 40.04 26.47 18.49
CA THR A 120 41.26 25.68 18.63
C THR A 120 41.52 25.49 20.12
N SER A 121 41.22 24.28 20.64
CA SER A 121 41.91 23.78 21.83
C SER A 121 41.89 22.25 21.85
N THR A 122 43.07 21.69 21.66
CA THR A 122 43.55 20.43 22.21
C THR A 122 43.51 20.42 23.75
N GLU A 123 43.71 19.22 24.29
CA GLU A 123 43.98 18.85 25.70
C GLU A 123 42.78 18.37 26.52
N GLY A 124 42.92 17.13 27.01
CA GLY A 124 41.98 16.49 27.91
C GLY A 124 42.27 16.79 29.37
N ILE A 125 41.35 16.40 30.24
CA ILE A 125 41.58 16.00 31.64
C ILE A 125 40.46 15.02 32.00
N ALA A 126 40.85 13.94 32.67
CA ALA A 126 39.99 12.94 33.28
C ALA A 126 39.61 13.35 34.72
N SER A 127 38.37 13.10 35.10
CA SER A 127 37.89 12.80 36.47
C SER A 127 36.36 12.71 36.39
N SER A 128 35.64 11.77 36.99
CA SER A 128 35.95 10.71 37.93
C SER A 128 34.79 9.71 37.87
N PHE A 129 35.14 8.45 38.11
CA PHE A 129 34.27 7.35 38.47
C PHE A 129 33.28 7.71 39.60
N ASP A 130 32.07 7.16 39.54
CA ASP A 130 31.38 6.68 40.74
C ASP A 130 30.60 5.38 40.41
N LEU A 131 30.77 4.37 41.27
CA LEU A 131 30.35 2.98 41.09
C LEU A 131 29.48 2.56 42.28
N GLY A 132 28.26 2.10 42.00
CA GLY A 132 27.62 0.98 42.73
C GLY A 132 26.62 1.29 43.85
N LEU A 133 25.31 1.12 43.53
CA LEU A 133 24.30 0.18 44.09
C LEU A 133 24.43 -0.35 45.56
N PRO A 134 23.38 -0.95 46.21
CA PRO A 134 21.90 -0.96 46.03
C PRO A 134 21.06 -0.86 47.37
N ALA A 135 19.72 -0.78 47.28
CA ALA A 135 18.69 -1.56 48.02
C ALA A 135 17.31 -0.84 48.14
N ALA A 136 16.23 -1.62 48.02
CA ALA A 136 14.79 -1.26 48.02
C ALA A 136 14.17 -1.35 49.44
N PRO A 137 12.85 -1.55 49.66
CA PRO A 137 11.60 -1.01 49.06
C PRO A 137 10.65 -0.41 50.14
N ASP A 138 9.52 0.18 49.75
CA ASP A 138 8.21 0.24 50.45
C ASP A 138 7.27 1.05 49.52
N GLY A 139 6.05 0.66 49.14
CA GLY A 139 5.02 -0.05 49.87
C GLY A 139 3.96 0.97 50.31
N ILE A 140 2.79 1.00 49.64
CA ILE A 140 1.45 1.24 50.22
C ILE A 140 0.40 1.21 49.10
N GLU A 141 -0.64 0.43 49.39
CA GLU A 141 -1.83 0.06 48.64
C GLU A 141 -2.91 1.16 48.67
N ASP A 142 -3.87 1.07 47.74
CA ASP A 142 -5.27 0.68 48.06
C ASP A 142 -6.41 1.56 47.49
N GLN A 143 -7.46 0.83 47.06
CA GLN A 143 -8.88 1.16 46.80
C GLN A 143 -9.23 2.19 45.70
N GLY A 144 -10.27 2.01 44.89
CA GLY A 144 -11.41 1.11 44.97
C GLY A 144 -12.63 1.87 44.42
N ASP A 145 -13.19 1.33 43.35
CA ASP A 145 -14.61 1.27 42.95
C ASP A 145 -15.60 2.47 43.00
N GLU A 146 -16.66 2.25 42.23
CA GLU A 146 -18.01 2.85 42.27
C GLU A 146 -18.39 3.96 41.27
N SER A 147 -19.19 3.49 40.31
CA SER A 147 -20.34 4.13 39.66
C SER A 147 -21.16 5.08 40.54
N GLU A 148 -21.81 6.07 39.92
CA GLU A 148 -23.21 6.45 40.20
C GLU A 148 -23.74 7.44 39.15
N ALA A 149 -25.07 7.50 39.06
CA ALA A 149 -25.86 7.89 37.91
C ALA A 149 -26.50 9.29 38.03
N GLU A 150 -27.18 9.66 36.94
CA GLU A 150 -28.30 10.62 36.79
C GLU A 150 -28.10 12.13 36.99
N SER A 151 -28.44 12.90 35.95
CA SER A 151 -29.78 13.52 35.85
C SER A 151 -29.89 14.44 34.62
N THR A 152 -31.07 14.39 33.99
CA THR A 152 -31.52 15.15 32.81
C THR A 152 -32.15 16.49 33.20
N SER A 153 -31.93 17.52 32.37
CA SER A 153 -32.89 18.63 32.19
C SER A 153 -32.69 19.24 30.79
N GLY A 154 -33.80 19.40 30.07
CA GLY A 154 -33.85 19.77 28.65
C GLY A 154 -33.90 21.27 28.39
N ASN A 155 -33.78 21.64 27.11
CA ASN A 155 -34.59 22.69 26.49
C ASN A 155 -34.41 22.67 24.96
N GLU A 156 -35.56 22.83 24.29
CA GLU A 156 -35.77 22.85 22.84
C GLU A 156 -35.18 24.12 22.17
N ALA A 157 -34.86 24.02 20.88
CA ALA A 157 -34.51 25.17 20.03
C ALA A 157 -35.12 25.00 18.61
N PRO A 158 -35.54 26.10 17.94
CA PRO A 158 -36.27 26.04 16.67
C PRO A 158 -35.36 26.05 15.43
N SER A 159 -35.89 25.47 14.35
CA SER A 159 -35.31 25.32 13.01
C SER A 159 -35.29 26.63 12.20
N VAL A 160 -34.19 26.90 11.47
CA VAL A 160 -34.08 27.99 10.49
C VAL A 160 -33.69 27.43 9.12
N ARG A 161 -34.52 27.71 8.11
CA ARG A 161 -34.39 27.36 6.68
C ARG A 161 -33.25 28.13 5.98
N SER A 162 -32.49 27.46 5.12
CA SER A 162 -31.52 28.04 4.18
C SER A 162 -32.15 28.29 2.80
N LYS A 163 -31.80 29.41 2.15
CA LYS A 163 -32.26 29.82 0.81
C LYS A 163 -31.49 29.10 -0.32
N VAL A 164 -32.17 28.86 -1.44
CA VAL A 164 -31.69 28.21 -2.68
C VAL A 164 -31.13 29.26 -3.68
N PRO A 165 -30.08 28.96 -4.48
CA PRO A 165 -29.50 29.87 -5.49
C PRO A 165 -30.35 29.98 -6.78
N LYS A 166 -30.07 30.98 -7.61
CA LYS A 166 -30.83 31.33 -8.83
C LYS A 166 -30.36 30.54 -10.08
N PRO A 167 -31.18 30.44 -11.14
CA PRO A 167 -30.94 29.56 -12.30
C PRO A 167 -29.80 29.97 -13.25
N ASP A 168 -29.49 31.27 -13.39
CA ASP A 168 -28.50 31.75 -14.38
C ASP A 168 -27.04 31.41 -14.03
N ASP A 169 -26.77 31.09 -12.76
CA ASP A 169 -25.43 30.68 -12.29
C ASP A 169 -25.06 29.25 -12.76
N LEU A 170 -26.03 28.44 -13.17
CA LEU A 170 -25.84 27.01 -13.53
C LEU A 170 -25.34 26.79 -14.97
N GLU A 171 -25.57 27.73 -15.90
CA GLU A 171 -25.16 27.54 -17.31
C GLU A 171 -23.69 27.88 -17.58
N ASN A 172 -23.05 28.68 -16.70
CA ASN A 172 -21.64 29.10 -16.85
C ASN A 172 -20.65 28.30 -15.98
N GLU A 173 -21.15 27.51 -15.03
CA GLU A 173 -20.36 26.62 -14.15
C GLU A 173 -19.37 25.70 -14.91
N PRO A 174 -19.72 25.04 -16.03
CA PRO A 174 -18.76 24.17 -16.74
C PRO A 174 -17.63 24.93 -17.44
N VAL A 175 -17.80 26.24 -17.69
CA VAL A 175 -16.75 27.09 -18.27
C VAL A 175 -15.73 27.45 -17.21
N PHE A 176 -16.18 27.80 -16.00
CA PHE A 176 -15.28 28.08 -14.88
C PHE A 176 -14.50 26.84 -14.45
N GLU A 177 -15.14 25.68 -14.41
CA GLU A 177 -14.45 24.40 -14.13
C GLU A 177 -13.37 24.09 -15.18
N ALA A 178 -13.67 24.31 -16.47
CA ALA A 178 -12.69 24.11 -17.54
C ALA A 178 -11.49 25.08 -17.41
N VAL A 179 -11.72 26.33 -17.03
CA VAL A 179 -10.67 27.34 -16.80
C VAL A 179 -9.82 27.01 -15.56
N GLU A 180 -10.44 26.56 -14.46
CA GLU A 180 -9.72 26.13 -13.27
C GLU A 180 -8.84 24.89 -13.53
N ASN A 181 -9.30 23.97 -14.38
CA ASN A 181 -8.56 22.77 -14.77
C ASN A 181 -7.30 23.06 -15.63
N ILE A 182 -7.23 24.21 -16.32
CA ILE A 182 -6.05 24.59 -17.14
C ILE A 182 -4.77 24.54 -16.31
N LYS A 183 -4.81 25.03 -15.07
CA LYS A 183 -3.63 25.08 -14.20
C LYS A 183 -3.05 23.70 -13.93
N THR A 184 -3.92 22.74 -13.62
CA THR A 184 -3.53 21.35 -13.35
C THR A 184 -2.94 20.69 -14.59
N VAL A 185 -3.52 20.95 -15.76
CA VAL A 185 -3.05 20.41 -17.04
C VAL A 185 -1.69 20.99 -17.44
N VAL A 186 -1.47 22.30 -17.26
CA VAL A 186 -0.16 22.95 -17.49
C VAL A 186 0.90 22.38 -16.57
N ASP A 187 0.61 22.22 -15.28
CA ASP A 187 1.55 21.65 -14.31
C ASP A 187 1.95 20.20 -14.67
N ASN A 188 1.02 19.41 -15.20
CA ASN A 188 1.28 18.06 -15.68
C ASN A 188 2.14 18.05 -16.95
N LEU A 189 1.83 18.93 -17.91
CA LEU A 189 2.59 19.05 -19.16
C LEU A 189 4.06 19.45 -18.89
N LEU A 190 4.29 20.45 -18.04
CA LEU A 190 5.64 20.88 -17.64
C LEU A 190 6.42 19.76 -16.94
N ARG A 191 5.73 18.93 -16.15
CA ARG A 191 6.35 17.76 -15.50
C ARG A 191 6.79 16.71 -16.53
N VAL A 192 5.99 16.46 -17.57
CA VAL A 192 6.35 15.53 -18.65
C VAL A 192 7.52 16.07 -19.47
N GLN A 193 7.53 17.36 -19.81
CA GLN A 193 8.65 18.01 -20.50
C GLN A 193 9.97 17.88 -19.72
N SER A 194 9.96 18.16 -18.41
CA SER A 194 11.16 18.00 -17.58
C SER A 194 11.70 16.56 -17.54
N ARG A 195 10.82 15.56 -17.62
CA ARG A 195 11.23 14.14 -17.71
C ARG A 195 11.84 13.82 -19.07
N LEU A 196 11.31 14.39 -20.16
CA LEU A 196 11.88 14.22 -21.50
C LEU A 196 13.26 14.86 -21.62
N ASP A 197 13.47 16.03 -21.03
CA ASP A 197 14.78 16.70 -20.99
C ASP A 197 15.81 15.83 -20.26
N THR A 198 15.44 15.29 -19.09
CA THR A 198 16.32 14.37 -18.34
C THR A 198 16.64 13.10 -19.14
N LEU A 199 15.64 12.54 -19.85
CA LEU A 199 15.84 11.36 -20.69
C LEU A 199 16.78 11.66 -21.85
N ARG A 200 16.62 12.81 -22.50
CA ARG A 200 17.47 13.29 -23.58
C ARG A 200 18.92 13.42 -23.12
N GLU A 201 19.15 14.08 -21.98
CA GLU A 201 20.50 14.19 -21.37
C GLU A 201 21.13 12.81 -21.10
N LYS A 202 20.35 11.86 -20.55
CA LYS A 202 20.81 10.48 -20.32
C LYS A 202 21.14 9.74 -21.61
N LEU A 203 20.31 9.87 -22.65
CA LEU A 203 20.55 9.24 -23.95
C LEU A 203 21.78 9.84 -24.65
N THR A 204 21.95 11.16 -24.60
CA THR A 204 23.14 11.83 -25.13
C THR A 204 24.41 11.40 -24.40
N ALA A 205 24.35 11.22 -23.07
CA ALA A 205 25.49 10.76 -22.28
C ALA A 205 25.91 9.32 -22.57
N LEU A 206 24.97 8.44 -22.94
CA LEU A 206 25.25 7.03 -23.26
C LEU A 206 25.94 6.85 -24.62
N ASN A 207 25.63 7.69 -25.61
CA ASN A 207 26.26 7.72 -26.93
C ASN A 207 26.37 6.34 -27.63
N THR A 208 25.39 5.46 -27.46
CA THR A 208 25.29 4.18 -28.18
C THR A 208 24.47 4.34 -29.48
N SER A 209 24.58 3.40 -30.41
CA SER A 209 23.79 3.39 -31.67
C SER A 209 22.28 3.44 -31.42
N GLU A 210 21.80 2.76 -30.39
CA GLU A 210 20.38 2.70 -30.01
C GLU A 210 19.93 4.03 -29.39
N SER A 211 20.79 4.66 -28.60
CA SER A 211 20.52 5.98 -28.01
C SER A 211 20.38 7.05 -29.10
N GLN A 212 21.20 6.98 -30.15
CA GLN A 212 21.14 7.88 -31.31
C GLN A 212 19.87 7.66 -32.14
N GLN A 213 19.34 6.43 -32.21
CA GLN A 213 18.05 6.15 -32.88
C GLN A 213 16.84 6.64 -32.07
N CYS A 214 16.95 6.69 -30.74
CA CYS A 214 15.85 7.11 -29.86
C CYS A 214 15.75 8.65 -29.72
N LEU A 215 16.86 9.37 -29.78
CA LEU A 215 16.92 10.83 -29.62
C LEU A 215 15.94 11.59 -30.54
N PRO A 216 15.85 11.32 -31.86
CA PRO A 216 14.90 12.00 -32.74
C PRO A 216 13.44 11.80 -32.34
N LYS A 217 13.09 10.62 -31.80
CA LYS A 217 11.71 10.34 -31.35
C LYS A 217 11.38 11.13 -30.09
N VAL A 218 12.33 11.24 -29.15
CA VAL A 218 12.19 12.05 -27.93
C VAL A 218 12.06 13.52 -28.28
N ASP A 219 12.89 14.03 -29.20
CA ASP A 219 12.86 15.42 -29.67
C ASP A 219 11.57 15.76 -30.42
N ALA A 220 11.06 14.85 -31.25
CA ALA A 220 9.78 15.02 -31.95
C ALA A 220 8.60 15.11 -30.96
N TYR A 221 8.59 14.25 -29.94
CA TYR A 221 7.53 14.24 -28.94
C TYR A 221 7.60 15.46 -28.01
N ARG A 222 8.80 15.89 -27.63
CA ARG A 222 9.05 17.16 -26.93
C ARG A 222 8.52 18.35 -27.71
N SER A 223 8.84 18.44 -29.00
CA SER A 223 8.36 19.51 -29.89
C SER A 223 6.83 19.53 -29.99
N LYS A 224 6.20 18.34 -30.01
CA LYS A 224 4.74 18.21 -30.00
C LYS A 224 4.12 18.78 -28.72
N LEU A 225 4.70 18.49 -27.54
CA LEU A 225 4.23 19.03 -26.26
C LEU A 225 4.46 20.53 -26.12
N GLU A 226 5.57 21.06 -26.63
CA GLU A 226 5.82 22.51 -26.69
C GLU A 226 4.74 23.22 -27.52
N LYS A 227 4.37 22.68 -28.69
CA LYS A 227 3.28 23.25 -29.48
C LYS A 227 1.92 23.25 -28.75
N ARG A 228 1.62 22.18 -28.00
CA ARG A 228 0.39 22.10 -27.18
C ARG A 228 0.38 23.10 -26.03
N HIS A 229 1.55 23.33 -25.43
CA HIS A 229 1.72 24.34 -24.39
C HIS A 229 1.41 25.75 -24.94
N ASP A 230 1.92 26.07 -26.13
CA ASP A 230 1.66 27.37 -26.77
C ASP A 230 0.18 27.54 -27.15
N GLU A 231 -0.45 26.52 -27.74
CA GLU A 231 -1.89 26.50 -28.05
C GLU A 231 -2.76 26.73 -26.78
N LEU A 232 -2.35 26.16 -25.64
CA LEU A 232 -3.05 26.31 -24.37
C LEU A 232 -2.81 27.69 -23.74
N ALA A 233 -1.60 28.25 -23.89
CA ALA A 233 -1.28 29.60 -23.43
C ALA A 233 -2.07 30.67 -24.19
N ASP A 234 -2.24 30.52 -25.51
CA ASP A 234 -3.05 31.42 -26.34
C ASP A 234 -4.52 31.39 -25.93
N LEU A 235 -5.09 30.19 -25.72
CA LEU A 235 -6.47 30.04 -25.25
C LEU A 235 -6.66 30.62 -23.85
N LYS A 236 -5.71 30.39 -22.93
CA LYS A 236 -5.75 30.97 -21.60
C LYS A 236 -5.71 32.50 -21.65
N SER A 237 -4.85 33.08 -22.49
CA SER A 237 -4.77 34.53 -22.70
C SER A 237 -6.10 35.11 -23.20
N TYR A 238 -6.77 34.42 -24.12
CA TYR A 238 -8.11 34.78 -24.61
C TYR A 238 -9.14 34.84 -23.48
N PHE A 239 -9.21 33.82 -22.62
CA PHE A 239 -10.17 33.78 -21.50
C PHE A 239 -9.83 34.79 -20.39
N ASP A 240 -8.55 34.96 -20.04
CA ASP A 240 -8.10 35.94 -19.06
C ASP A 240 -8.41 37.38 -19.51
N GLY A 241 -8.38 37.65 -20.82
CA GLY A 241 -8.75 38.95 -21.40
C GLY A 241 -10.25 39.23 -21.31
N HIS A 242 -11.09 38.23 -21.60
CA HIS A 242 -12.56 38.39 -21.56
C HIS A 242 -13.09 38.44 -20.13
N MET A 243 -12.48 37.70 -19.19
CA MET A 243 -12.82 37.74 -17.76
C MET A 243 -12.58 39.11 -17.11
N LYS A 244 -11.74 39.97 -17.71
CA LYS A 244 -11.49 41.33 -17.22
C LYS A 244 -12.37 42.39 -17.89
N ALA A 245 -13.03 42.05 -19.00
CA ALA A 245 -13.81 42.99 -19.80
C ALA A 245 -15.32 42.93 -19.48
N SER A 246 -15.80 41.86 -18.85
CA SER A 246 -17.23 41.66 -18.60
C SER A 246 -17.62 41.94 -17.14
N ASP A 247 -18.01 43.19 -16.88
CA ASP A 247 -18.98 43.50 -15.82
C ASP A 247 -20.42 43.13 -16.27
N GLY A 248 -20.59 41.94 -16.88
CA GLY A 248 -21.85 41.20 -16.77
C GLY A 248 -22.73 40.90 -17.99
N GLU A 249 -22.37 41.10 -19.27
CA GLU A 249 -23.38 40.87 -20.35
C GLU A 249 -22.99 40.08 -21.61
N GLU A 250 -21.73 39.72 -21.88
CA GLU A 250 -21.41 38.91 -23.07
C GLU A 250 -21.07 37.44 -22.75
N PRO A 251 -21.86 36.45 -23.24
CA PRO A 251 -21.55 35.04 -23.08
C PRO A 251 -20.31 34.65 -23.88
N PHE A 252 -19.47 33.78 -23.31
CA PHE A 252 -18.29 33.27 -24.00
C PHE A 252 -18.64 32.63 -25.34
N GLU A 253 -17.82 32.87 -26.37
CA GLU A 253 -17.94 32.15 -27.64
C GLU A 253 -17.88 30.64 -27.42
N LYS A 254 -19.01 29.95 -27.61
CA LYS A 254 -19.15 28.50 -27.43
C LYS A 254 -18.12 27.69 -28.24
N ALA A 255 -17.69 28.22 -29.38
CA ALA A 255 -16.62 27.65 -30.20
C ALA A 255 -15.26 27.60 -29.46
N LYS A 256 -14.89 28.66 -28.74
CA LYS A 256 -13.63 28.74 -27.99
C LYS A 256 -13.63 27.86 -26.74
N VAL A 257 -14.78 27.75 -26.06
CA VAL A 257 -14.96 26.82 -24.94
C VAL A 257 -14.81 25.36 -25.39
N SER A 258 -15.44 25.00 -26.52
CA SER A 258 -15.30 23.66 -27.12
C SER A 258 -13.86 23.37 -27.57
N GLN A 259 -13.18 24.37 -28.12
CA GLN A 259 -11.77 24.28 -28.49
C GLN A 259 -10.88 24.00 -27.26
N LEU A 260 -11.11 24.71 -26.15
CA LEU A 260 -10.39 24.49 -24.89
C LEU A 260 -10.62 23.09 -24.33
N GLN A 261 -11.88 22.62 -24.25
CA GLN A 261 -12.20 21.28 -23.75
C GLN A 261 -11.57 20.18 -24.61
N THR A 262 -11.57 20.36 -25.93
CA THR A 262 -10.94 19.41 -26.86
C THR A 262 -9.42 19.38 -26.68
N LEU A 263 -8.79 20.54 -26.50
CA LEU A 263 -7.36 20.64 -26.26
C LEU A 263 -6.96 20.01 -24.91
N LEU A 264 -7.71 20.28 -23.84
CA LEU A 264 -7.48 19.70 -22.51
C LEU A 264 -7.55 18.16 -22.56
N ARG A 265 -8.59 17.59 -23.17
CA ARG A 265 -8.69 16.12 -23.35
C ARG A 265 -7.54 15.57 -24.19
N SER A 266 -7.15 16.26 -25.26
CA SER A 266 -6.01 15.84 -26.09
C SER A 266 -4.70 15.84 -25.30
N ILE A 267 -4.45 16.87 -24.48
CA ILE A 267 -3.25 16.97 -23.65
C ILE A 267 -3.25 15.89 -22.56
N GLU A 268 -4.39 15.64 -21.93
CA GLU A 268 -4.51 14.59 -20.92
C GLU A 268 -4.20 13.21 -21.51
N VAL A 269 -4.79 12.87 -22.66
CA VAL A 269 -4.50 11.62 -23.38
C VAL A 269 -3.03 11.55 -23.78
N GLU A 270 -2.46 12.63 -24.31
CA GLU A 270 -1.04 12.68 -24.69
C GLU A 270 -0.10 12.58 -23.48
N CYS A 271 -0.48 13.10 -22.31
CA CYS A 271 0.29 13.04 -21.06
C CYS A 271 0.06 11.77 -20.23
N MET A 272 -0.90 10.91 -20.61
CA MET A 272 -1.16 9.67 -19.88
C MET A 272 0.07 8.73 -19.92
N PRO A 273 0.37 8.04 -18.81
CA PRO A 273 1.49 7.10 -18.76
C PRO A 273 1.42 5.98 -19.82
N GLN A 274 0.21 5.63 -20.27
CA GLN A 274 -0.07 4.55 -21.21
C GLN A 274 0.23 4.93 -22.67
N THR A 275 0.07 6.21 -23.04
CA THR A 275 0.45 6.74 -24.37
C THR A 275 1.96 7.01 -24.46
N PHE A 276 2.65 7.02 -23.31
CA PHE A 276 4.10 7.02 -23.20
C PHE A 276 4.71 5.63 -23.49
N SER A 277 4.28 5.01 -24.60
CA SER A 277 4.85 3.77 -25.18
C SER A 277 6.36 3.91 -25.46
N LEU A 278 6.82 5.14 -25.68
CA LEU A 278 8.24 5.50 -25.75
C LEU A 278 9.01 5.14 -24.47
N SER A 279 8.42 5.15 -23.27
CA SER A 279 9.15 4.65 -22.09
C SER A 279 9.35 3.14 -22.13
N MET A 280 8.40 2.36 -22.64
CA MET A 280 8.56 0.91 -22.74
C MET A 280 9.59 0.53 -23.79
N GLU A 281 9.57 1.18 -24.97
CA GLU A 281 10.58 1.00 -26.01
C GLU A 281 11.95 1.53 -25.53
N VAL A 282 12.05 2.77 -25.05
CA VAL A 282 13.33 3.36 -24.62
C VAL A 282 13.89 2.68 -23.37
N VAL A 283 13.05 2.23 -22.42
CA VAL A 283 13.51 1.39 -21.30
C VAL A 283 13.96 0.03 -21.81
N SER A 284 13.31 -0.54 -22.84
CA SER A 284 13.80 -1.77 -23.47
C SER A 284 15.11 -1.58 -24.25
N TYR A 285 15.38 -0.39 -24.80
CA TYR A 285 16.63 -0.07 -25.51
C TYR A 285 17.78 0.36 -24.58
N LEU A 286 17.47 1.03 -23.46
CA LEU A 286 18.43 1.33 -22.39
C LEU A 286 18.88 0.06 -21.64
N HIS A 287 18.10 -1.02 -21.73
CA HIS A 287 18.52 -2.37 -21.37
C HIS A 287 19.10 -3.06 -22.63
N LEU A 288 20.40 -2.89 -22.85
CA LEU A 288 21.23 -3.51 -23.92
C LEU A 288 20.92 -5.01 -24.20
N PRO A 289 21.34 -5.56 -25.37
CA PRO A 289 20.65 -6.55 -26.23
C PRO A 289 20.57 -8.00 -25.73
N TYR A 290 20.80 -8.28 -24.45
CA TYR A 290 20.74 -9.65 -23.91
C TYR A 290 19.32 -10.09 -23.50
N LEU A 291 18.29 -9.31 -23.84
CA LEU A 291 16.88 -9.58 -23.53
C LEU A 291 16.05 -9.94 -24.77
N GLN A 292 16.66 -10.18 -25.94
CA GLN A 292 15.92 -10.59 -27.15
C GLN A 292 15.28 -12.00 -27.05
N ASP A 293 15.58 -12.76 -26.00
CA ASP A 293 15.03 -14.11 -25.78
C ASP A 293 13.80 -14.17 -24.85
N ILE A 294 13.15 -13.04 -24.54
CA ILE A 294 11.91 -13.05 -23.75
C ILE A 294 10.69 -12.92 -24.68
N PRO A 295 9.83 -13.95 -24.80
CA PRO A 295 8.58 -13.83 -25.53
C PRO A 295 7.70 -12.76 -24.88
N ARG A 296 7.22 -11.81 -25.69
CA ARG A 296 6.20 -10.83 -25.26
C ARG A 296 4.93 -11.59 -24.91
N PHE A 297 4.43 -11.38 -23.69
CA PHE A 297 3.17 -11.94 -23.22
C PHE A 297 2.00 -11.14 -23.83
N ASP A 298 1.62 -11.47 -25.05
CA ASP A 298 0.34 -11.04 -25.62
C ASP A 298 -0.70 -12.11 -25.27
N GLY A 299 -1.68 -11.76 -24.43
CA GLY A 299 -2.68 -12.66 -23.86
C GLY A 299 -3.70 -13.26 -24.84
N ARG A 300 -3.25 -13.86 -25.94
CA ARG A 300 -4.07 -14.66 -26.87
C ARG A 300 -3.25 -15.81 -27.45
N TYR A 301 -3.36 -17.01 -26.89
CA TYR A 301 -2.89 -18.22 -27.56
C TYR A 301 -4.01 -18.86 -28.39
N LYS A 302 -3.71 -19.16 -29.65
CA LYS A 302 -4.36 -20.21 -30.45
C LYS A 302 -3.48 -21.47 -30.36
N ALA A 303 -4.12 -22.64 -30.29
CA ALA A 303 -3.57 -23.87 -29.73
C ALA A 303 -2.76 -24.77 -30.70
N GLU A 304 -2.10 -24.27 -31.75
CA GLU A 304 -1.65 -25.17 -32.84
C GLU A 304 -0.14 -25.23 -33.18
N GLU A 305 0.78 -24.54 -32.48
CA GLU A 305 2.20 -24.46 -32.92
C GLU A 305 3.26 -25.12 -32.01
N VAL A 306 2.92 -26.08 -31.14
CA VAL A 306 3.89 -26.67 -30.19
C VAL A 306 4.50 -28.03 -30.62
N GLN A 307 4.15 -28.60 -31.78
CA GLN A 307 4.61 -29.97 -32.12
C GLN A 307 5.90 -30.13 -32.94
N THR A 308 6.64 -29.06 -33.29
CA THR A 308 7.76 -29.20 -34.25
C THR A 308 9.18 -28.99 -33.72
N ILE A 309 9.39 -28.75 -32.42
CA ILE A 309 10.74 -28.44 -31.88
C ILE A 309 11.14 -29.38 -30.75
N LEU A 310 11.21 -30.70 -31.03
CA LEU A 310 11.98 -31.63 -30.20
C LEU A 310 12.63 -32.71 -31.07
N LYS A 311 13.86 -32.45 -31.53
CA LYS A 311 14.83 -33.52 -31.85
C LYS A 311 16.22 -33.13 -31.32
N PRO A 312 16.90 -34.01 -30.57
CA PRO A 312 18.19 -33.70 -29.95
C PRO A 312 19.36 -33.96 -30.91
N THR A 313 20.33 -33.03 -30.94
CA THR A 313 21.63 -33.20 -31.58
C THR A 313 22.64 -33.85 -30.63
N LYS A 314 23.38 -34.84 -31.14
CA LYS A 314 24.43 -35.62 -30.45
C LYS A 314 25.66 -34.77 -30.07
N PRO A 315 26.43 -35.16 -29.03
CA PRO A 315 27.69 -34.51 -28.65
C PRO A 315 28.88 -34.97 -29.52
N PRO A 316 29.95 -34.16 -29.64
CA PRO A 316 31.12 -34.49 -30.45
C PRO A 316 32.05 -35.48 -29.72
N LYS A 317 32.62 -36.40 -30.50
CA LYS A 317 33.68 -37.34 -30.09
C LYS A 317 35.04 -36.64 -30.19
N GLY A 318 35.88 -36.80 -29.16
CA GLY A 318 37.32 -36.55 -29.20
C GLY A 318 38.07 -37.89 -29.25
N ASP A 319 39.15 -37.90 -30.02
CA ASP A 319 39.92 -39.06 -30.47
C ASP A 319 40.87 -39.64 -29.41
N GLU A 320 40.97 -40.97 -29.35
CA GLU A 320 42.26 -41.66 -29.12
C GLU A 320 42.32 -42.95 -29.95
N PRO A 321 43.47 -43.32 -30.53
CA PRO A 321 43.59 -44.46 -31.44
C PRO A 321 44.18 -45.70 -30.76
N GLY A 322 43.72 -46.90 -31.16
CA GLY A 322 44.56 -48.10 -31.01
C GLY A 322 43.85 -49.44 -30.85
N ALA A 323 43.74 -50.15 -31.98
CA ALA A 323 44.05 -51.58 -32.14
C ALA A 323 43.11 -52.70 -31.61
N ASN A 324 42.91 -53.66 -32.55
CA ASN A 324 42.73 -55.12 -32.40
C ASN A 324 41.34 -55.73 -32.11
N ALA A 325 40.65 -56.12 -33.20
CA ALA A 325 40.34 -57.51 -33.63
C ALA A 325 39.60 -58.50 -32.65
N PRO A 326 39.12 -59.69 -33.10
CA PRO A 326 37.67 -59.96 -33.20
C PRO A 326 37.23 -61.29 -32.51
N SER A 327 35.98 -61.70 -32.76
CA SER A 327 35.29 -62.98 -32.41
C SER A 327 34.22 -62.81 -31.33
N GLY A 328 33.09 -63.52 -31.31
CA GLY A 328 32.56 -64.58 -32.16
C GLY A 328 31.25 -65.09 -31.54
N SER A 329 30.37 -65.62 -32.39
CA SER A 329 29.42 -66.71 -32.15
C SER A 329 28.40 -66.65 -30.98
N GLY A 330 27.12 -66.89 -31.31
CA GLY A 330 26.46 -68.07 -30.75
C GLY A 330 25.01 -67.97 -30.23
N LYS A 331 24.07 -68.51 -31.04
CA LYS A 331 22.91 -69.39 -30.68
C LYS A 331 21.69 -68.85 -29.89
N ARG A 332 20.57 -68.71 -30.63
CA ARG A 332 19.16 -69.23 -30.50
C ARG A 332 18.79 -70.14 -29.27
N PRO A 333 17.49 -70.48 -28.99
CA PRO A 333 16.17 -69.97 -29.48
C PRO A 333 14.96 -69.93 -28.47
N ARG A 334 13.77 -69.51 -28.98
CA ARG A 334 12.36 -69.93 -28.69
C ARG A 334 11.66 -69.56 -27.35
N ALA A 335 10.49 -68.88 -27.42
CA ALA A 335 9.14 -69.49 -27.34
C ALA A 335 7.94 -68.48 -27.20
N LYS A 336 6.89 -68.72 -28.02
CA LYS A 336 5.42 -68.66 -27.81
C LYS A 336 4.71 -67.46 -27.12
N ALA A 337 3.95 -66.69 -27.93
CA ALA A 337 2.46 -66.55 -28.02
C ALA A 337 1.56 -66.28 -26.77
N PRO A 338 0.27 -65.90 -26.91
CA PRO A 338 -0.30 -64.74 -27.62
C PRO A 338 -1.48 -64.02 -26.88
N ALA A 339 -2.03 -63.01 -27.56
CA ALA A 339 -3.08 -62.04 -27.19
C ALA A 339 -4.53 -62.56 -27.09
N LYS A 340 -5.40 -61.74 -26.47
CA LYS A 340 -6.88 -61.70 -26.63
C LYS A 340 -7.46 -60.33 -26.22
N LYS A 341 -8.28 -59.69 -27.08
CA LYS A 341 -9.68 -59.27 -26.77
C LYS A 341 -10.41 -58.69 -28.00
N ARG A 342 -11.67 -59.12 -28.14
CA ARG A 342 -12.75 -58.82 -29.14
C ARG A 342 -13.43 -57.48 -28.78
N LYS A 343 -13.90 -56.60 -29.68
CA LYS A 343 -14.98 -56.60 -30.72
C LYS A 343 -16.44 -56.48 -30.21
N ALA A 344 -17.17 -55.58 -30.89
CA ALA A 344 -18.46 -54.91 -30.64
C ALA A 344 -19.75 -55.65 -31.08
N ALA A 345 -20.93 -55.11 -30.67
CA ALA A 345 -22.22 -54.89 -31.42
C ALA A 345 -23.35 -54.50 -30.41
N VAL A 346 -24.05 -53.34 -30.47
CA VAL A 346 -25.23 -52.88 -31.28
C VAL A 346 -26.58 -53.58 -30.98
N ALA A 347 -27.60 -52.80 -30.51
CA ALA A 347 -29.03 -52.79 -30.94
C ALA A 347 -29.91 -51.77 -30.13
N GLU A 348 -30.81 -51.05 -30.83
CA GLU A 348 -31.88 -50.10 -30.37
C GLU A 348 -33.26 -50.80 -30.10
N PRO A 349 -34.44 -50.13 -30.00
CA PRO A 349 -34.95 -49.10 -29.06
C PRO A 349 -36.35 -49.46 -28.45
N SER A 350 -36.86 -48.70 -27.45
CA SER A 350 -38.31 -48.62 -27.16
C SER A 350 -38.75 -47.32 -26.46
N GLU A 351 -40.02 -46.97 -26.68
CA GLU A 351 -40.73 -45.68 -26.61
C GLU A 351 -41.33 -45.28 -25.21
N PRO A 352 -42.03 -44.11 -25.06
CA PRO A 352 -41.95 -43.24 -23.87
C PRO A 352 -43.16 -43.27 -22.91
N ALA A 353 -42.95 -42.84 -21.66
CA ALA A 353 -44.00 -42.70 -20.65
C ALA A 353 -44.19 -41.25 -20.12
N LYS A 354 -45.32 -40.67 -20.55
CA LYS A 354 -46.28 -39.71 -19.93
C LYS A 354 -45.90 -38.81 -18.73
N LYS A 355 -46.15 -37.51 -18.95
CA LYS A 355 -46.29 -36.38 -17.99
C LYS A 355 -47.42 -36.59 -16.95
N PRO A 356 -47.29 -36.08 -15.71
CA PRO A 356 -48.45 -35.79 -14.86
C PRO A 356 -48.82 -34.29 -14.87
N LYS A 357 -50.13 -34.04 -14.93
CA LYS A 357 -50.81 -32.74 -14.89
C LYS A 357 -50.93 -32.24 -13.43
N ILE A 358 -50.49 -31.01 -13.16
CA ILE A 358 -50.78 -30.31 -11.89
C ILE A 358 -52.19 -29.70 -11.99
N LYS A 359 -53.09 -30.14 -11.10
CA LYS A 359 -54.45 -29.61 -10.93
C LYS A 359 -54.42 -28.36 -10.05
N LYS A 360 -54.96 -27.25 -10.57
CA LYS A 360 -55.40 -26.07 -9.80
C LYS A 360 -56.45 -26.50 -8.76
N LYS A 361 -56.21 -26.19 -7.48
CA LYS A 361 -57.27 -26.13 -6.46
C LYS A 361 -57.37 -24.71 -5.93
N LYS A 362 -58.55 -24.11 -6.15
CA LYS A 362 -59.07 -22.92 -5.47
C LYS A 362 -59.05 -23.16 -3.96
N ALA A 363 -58.46 -22.23 -3.21
CA ALA A 363 -58.69 -22.11 -1.78
C ALA A 363 -59.66 -20.95 -1.53
N ALA A 364 -60.55 -21.19 -0.58
CA ALA A 364 -61.73 -20.43 -0.26
C ALA A 364 -61.43 -19.20 0.61
N ASN A 365 -62.36 -18.25 0.57
CA ASN A 365 -62.61 -17.25 1.59
C ASN A 365 -62.59 -17.87 3.00
N CYS A 366 -61.91 -17.24 3.95
CA CYS A 366 -62.42 -17.14 5.32
C CYS A 366 -61.78 -15.97 6.10
N SER A 367 -62.66 -15.08 6.55
CA SER A 367 -62.64 -14.26 7.76
C SER A 367 -61.33 -13.57 8.21
N THR A 368 -61.35 -12.26 8.06
CA THR A 368 -60.85 -11.26 9.01
C THR A 368 -61.12 -11.66 10.47
N PRO A 369 -60.14 -11.53 11.38
CA PRO A 369 -60.41 -11.27 12.79
C PRO A 369 -60.24 -9.78 13.09
N GLN A 370 -61.23 -9.26 13.82
CA GLN A 370 -61.32 -7.92 14.36
C GLN A 370 -60.10 -7.53 15.19
N ALA A 371 -59.83 -6.23 15.15
CA ALA A 371 -58.96 -5.51 16.05
C ALA A 371 -59.31 -5.81 17.51
N VAL A 372 -58.32 -6.31 18.26
CA VAL A 372 -58.30 -6.25 19.72
C VAL A 372 -57.35 -5.13 20.09
N ALA A 373 -57.92 -4.03 20.57
CA ALA A 373 -57.19 -2.95 21.21
C ALA A 373 -56.53 -3.49 22.48
N SER A 374 -55.19 -3.57 22.51
CA SER A 374 -54.43 -3.75 23.74
C SER A 374 -53.74 -2.43 24.11
N SER A 375 -54.01 -2.01 25.33
CA SER A 375 -53.55 -0.82 26.00
C SER A 375 -52.03 -0.66 25.97
N HIS A 376 -51.54 0.47 25.45
CA HIS A 376 -50.16 0.92 25.63
C HIS A 376 -49.93 1.37 27.08
N GLY A 377 -49.27 0.53 27.88
CA GLY A 377 -48.61 0.96 29.11
C GLY A 377 -47.28 1.69 28.80
N PRO A 378 -46.82 2.61 29.66
CA PRO A 378 -45.60 3.37 29.41
C PRO A 378 -44.38 2.46 29.50
N VAL A 379 -43.64 2.36 28.40
CA VAL A 379 -42.36 1.63 28.34
C VAL A 379 -41.34 2.33 29.25
N GLY A 380 -40.83 1.58 30.24
CA GLY A 380 -39.84 2.06 31.21
C GLY A 380 -38.47 2.43 30.60
N PRO A 381 -37.58 3.05 31.39
CA PRO A 381 -36.28 3.56 30.92
C PRO A 381 -35.41 2.51 30.20
N ALA A 382 -35.47 1.25 30.66
CA ALA A 382 -34.77 0.13 30.05
C ALA A 382 -35.29 -0.21 28.64
N GLY A 383 -36.60 -0.16 28.40
CA GLY A 383 -37.17 -0.39 27.06
C GLY A 383 -36.84 0.74 26.08
N LYS A 384 -36.69 1.98 26.57
CA LYS A 384 -36.18 3.11 25.77
C LYS A 384 -34.70 2.98 25.45
N ALA A 385 -33.90 2.40 26.34
CA ALA A 385 -32.47 2.14 26.11
C ALA A 385 -32.25 1.00 25.08
N VAL A 386 -33.05 -0.07 25.15
CA VAL A 386 -33.05 -1.16 24.16
C VAL A 386 -33.50 -0.66 22.78
N ALA A 387 -34.56 0.15 22.70
CA ALA A 387 -34.97 0.79 21.44
C ALA A 387 -33.90 1.73 20.86
N ARG A 388 -33.13 2.43 21.71
CA ARG A 388 -31.98 3.26 21.28
C ARG A 388 -30.75 2.45 20.90
N ALA A 389 -30.53 1.28 21.49
CA ALA A 389 -29.43 0.39 21.14
C ALA A 389 -29.69 -0.34 19.80
N ILE A 390 -30.96 -0.68 19.52
CA ILE A 390 -31.42 -1.21 18.22
C ILE A 390 -31.27 -0.14 17.10
N ALA A 391 -31.29 1.15 17.44
CA ALA A 391 -31.08 2.25 16.50
C ALA A 391 -29.63 2.43 15.98
N LYS A 392 -28.71 1.49 16.27
CA LYS A 392 -27.43 1.34 15.55
C LYS A 392 -27.53 0.38 14.35
N GLY A 393 -28.70 -0.21 14.09
CA GLY A 393 -28.97 -0.93 12.85
C GLY A 393 -29.14 0.03 11.67
N VAL A 394 -28.98 -0.49 10.45
CA VAL A 394 -29.27 0.25 9.22
C VAL A 394 -30.74 0.67 9.24
N THR A 395 -31.00 1.97 9.27
CA THR A 395 -32.36 2.51 9.21
C THR A 395 -32.98 2.24 7.84
N GLU A 396 -34.31 2.19 7.74
CA GLU A 396 -34.99 2.03 6.43
C GLU A 396 -34.57 3.11 5.42
N LYS A 397 -34.26 4.31 5.93
CA LYS A 397 -33.70 5.42 5.17
C LYS A 397 -32.33 5.11 4.59
N GLU A 398 -31.40 4.62 5.41
CA GLU A 398 -30.07 4.22 4.96
C GLU A 398 -30.14 3.04 3.99
N ALA A 399 -31.03 2.07 4.22
CA ALA A 399 -31.24 0.95 3.31
C ALA A 399 -31.75 1.43 1.94
N CYS A 400 -32.74 2.32 1.91
CA CYS A 400 -33.25 2.92 0.67
C CYS A 400 -32.19 3.71 -0.10
N HIS A 401 -31.36 4.52 0.59
CA HIS A 401 -30.29 5.26 -0.06
C HIS A 401 -29.15 4.37 -0.59
N LEU A 402 -28.79 3.31 0.13
CA LEU A 402 -27.80 2.34 -0.33
C LEU A 402 -28.27 1.64 -1.61
N VAL A 403 -29.54 1.21 -1.63
CA VAL A 403 -30.12 0.56 -2.81
C VAL A 403 -30.29 1.55 -3.96
N GLN A 404 -30.59 2.83 -3.69
CA GLN A 404 -30.63 3.88 -4.70
C GLN A 404 -29.27 4.07 -5.37
N ALA A 405 -28.21 4.26 -4.58
CA ALA A 405 -26.85 4.45 -5.11
C ALA A 405 -26.42 3.25 -5.97
N PHE A 406 -26.67 2.03 -5.48
CA PHE A 406 -26.41 0.81 -6.25
C PHE A 406 -27.23 0.75 -7.55
N TRP A 407 -28.51 1.11 -7.51
CA TRP A 407 -29.38 1.06 -8.68
C TRP A 407 -28.98 2.09 -9.74
N GLU A 408 -28.62 3.32 -9.34
CA GLU A 408 -28.18 4.38 -10.25
C GLU A 408 -26.89 4.01 -10.99
N GLU A 409 -25.99 3.26 -10.35
CA GLU A 409 -24.77 2.76 -10.99
C GLU A 409 -25.03 1.55 -11.91
N PHE A 410 -25.98 0.68 -11.54
CA PHE A 410 -26.19 -0.60 -12.21
C PHE A 410 -27.24 -0.55 -13.34
N GLU A 411 -28.26 0.29 -13.21
CA GLU A 411 -29.35 0.44 -14.19
C GLU A 411 -28.85 0.76 -15.62
N PRO A 412 -27.87 1.67 -15.83
CA PRO A 412 -27.35 1.95 -17.17
C PRO A 412 -26.60 0.78 -17.82
N LEU A 413 -26.17 -0.20 -17.03
CA LEU A 413 -25.42 -1.37 -17.48
C LEU A 413 -26.33 -2.54 -17.88
N LEU A 414 -27.62 -2.45 -17.56
CA LEU A 414 -28.60 -3.49 -17.87
C LEU A 414 -29.07 -3.38 -19.31
N LYS A 415 -29.17 -4.53 -19.99
CA LYS A 415 -29.80 -4.58 -21.32
C LYS A 415 -31.30 -4.28 -21.16
N PRO A 416 -31.93 -3.56 -22.12
CA PRO A 416 -33.35 -3.19 -22.03
C PRO A 416 -34.30 -4.35 -21.76
N ASP A 417 -33.96 -5.56 -22.20
CA ASP A 417 -34.77 -6.77 -22.05
C ASP A 417 -34.30 -7.70 -20.92
N SER A 418 -33.35 -7.27 -20.07
CA SER A 418 -32.80 -8.12 -19.01
C SER A 418 -33.73 -8.17 -17.79
N ILE A 419 -34.24 -9.37 -17.49
CA ILE A 419 -35.04 -9.62 -16.28
C ILE A 419 -34.08 -9.82 -15.10
N VAL A 420 -33.87 -8.76 -14.31
CA VAL A 420 -33.10 -8.84 -13.07
C VAL A 420 -34.05 -9.23 -11.93
N PRO A 421 -33.84 -10.37 -11.24
CA PRO A 421 -34.72 -10.82 -10.16
C PRO A 421 -34.94 -9.79 -9.05
N SER A 422 -33.91 -9.00 -8.73
CA SER A 422 -33.95 -7.92 -7.73
C SER A 422 -34.30 -6.55 -8.30
N GLY A 423 -34.42 -6.40 -9.63
CA GLY A 423 -34.58 -5.09 -10.28
C GLY A 423 -35.84 -4.34 -9.85
N ASN A 424 -36.97 -5.06 -9.71
CA ASN A 424 -38.22 -4.47 -9.24
C ASN A 424 -38.15 -3.99 -7.79
N PHE A 425 -37.36 -4.66 -6.95
CA PHE A 425 -37.11 -4.24 -5.57
C PHE A 425 -36.21 -3.01 -5.53
N CYS A 426 -35.11 -3.02 -6.29
CA CYS A 426 -34.17 -1.90 -6.36
C CYS A 426 -34.82 -0.63 -6.92
N ALA A 427 -35.62 -0.75 -7.97
CA ALA A 427 -36.39 0.36 -8.52
C ALA A 427 -37.43 0.90 -7.52
N LEU A 428 -38.08 0.02 -6.75
CA LEU A 428 -39.00 0.45 -5.70
C LEU A 428 -38.27 1.20 -4.57
N ALA A 429 -37.17 0.63 -4.06
CA ALA A 429 -36.40 1.23 -2.97
C ALA A 429 -35.76 2.56 -3.38
N SER A 430 -35.24 2.65 -4.61
CA SER A 430 -34.74 3.89 -5.22
C SER A 430 -35.85 4.94 -5.35
N ARG A 431 -37.06 4.54 -5.77
CA ARG A 431 -38.23 5.44 -5.80
C ARG A 431 -38.64 5.92 -4.41
N LEU A 432 -38.64 5.04 -3.41
CA LEU A 432 -38.97 5.42 -2.02
C LEU A 432 -37.94 6.40 -1.46
N ALA A 433 -36.65 6.22 -1.78
CA ALA A 433 -35.58 7.16 -1.44
C ALA A 433 -35.80 8.54 -2.09
N ARG A 434 -36.03 8.57 -3.41
CA ARG A 434 -36.29 9.82 -4.16
C ARG A 434 -37.54 10.59 -3.73
N THR A 435 -38.51 9.89 -3.15
CA THR A 435 -39.80 10.49 -2.75
C THR A 435 -39.88 10.78 -1.27
N ASP A 436 -38.81 10.55 -0.49
CA ASP A 436 -38.79 10.67 0.98
C ASP A 436 -39.89 9.81 1.68
N HIS A 437 -40.15 8.61 1.15
CA HIS A 437 -41.10 7.63 1.71
C HIS A 437 -40.40 6.35 2.18
N GLU A 438 -39.14 6.45 2.61
CA GLU A 438 -38.30 5.30 2.98
C GLU A 438 -38.89 4.50 4.15
N ASN A 439 -39.67 5.16 5.01
CA ASN A 439 -40.39 4.54 6.13
C ASN A 439 -41.46 3.49 5.71
N ARG A 440 -41.74 3.37 4.41
CA ARG A 440 -42.66 2.35 3.88
C ARG A 440 -41.93 1.07 3.45
N LEU A 441 -40.60 1.03 3.46
CA LEU A 441 -39.82 -0.08 2.92
C LEU A 441 -40.22 -1.43 3.54
N SER A 442 -40.33 -1.52 4.87
CA SER A 442 -40.76 -2.74 5.57
C SER A 442 -42.12 -3.27 5.11
N SER A 443 -43.10 -2.39 4.86
CA SER A 443 -44.43 -2.79 4.38
C SER A 443 -44.41 -3.41 2.98
N HIS A 444 -43.35 -3.17 2.21
CA HIS A 444 -43.18 -3.70 0.87
C HIS A 444 -42.32 -4.97 0.83
N LEU A 445 -41.49 -5.26 1.84
CA LEU A 445 -40.65 -6.49 1.90
C LEU A 445 -41.43 -7.79 1.70
N PRO A 446 -42.66 -7.96 2.24
CA PRO A 446 -43.45 -9.18 1.99
C PRO A 446 -43.77 -9.42 0.51
N LYS A 447 -43.94 -8.35 -0.28
CA LYS A 447 -44.28 -8.44 -1.70
C LYS A 447 -43.14 -9.03 -2.54
N PHE A 448 -41.91 -8.97 -2.03
CA PHE A 448 -40.72 -9.54 -2.67
C PHE A 448 -40.25 -10.82 -1.99
N GLY A 449 -41.04 -11.38 -1.06
CA GLY A 449 -40.65 -12.58 -0.32
C GLY A 449 -39.55 -12.35 0.72
N LEU A 450 -39.19 -11.10 1.04
CA LEU A 450 -38.08 -10.74 1.94
C LEU A 450 -38.48 -10.64 3.43
N CYS A 451 -39.65 -11.15 3.82
CA CYS A 451 -40.07 -11.20 5.23
C CYS A 451 -40.24 -12.65 5.70
N THR A 452 -39.78 -13.03 6.90
CA THR A 452 -40.10 -14.32 7.51
C THR A 452 -40.43 -14.13 8.99
N ASN A 453 -41.27 -15.01 9.53
CA ASN A 453 -41.72 -14.95 10.91
C ASN A 453 -40.81 -15.82 11.77
N ILE A 454 -39.83 -15.20 12.40
CA ILE A 454 -38.83 -15.91 13.19
C ILE A 454 -39.38 -16.10 14.60
N PRO A 455 -39.46 -17.36 15.10
CA PRO A 455 -39.97 -17.60 16.44
C PRO A 455 -39.01 -17.02 17.48
N VAL A 456 -39.59 -16.47 18.55
CA VAL A 456 -38.84 -16.04 19.72
C VAL A 456 -38.62 -17.26 20.61
N SER A 457 -37.37 -17.60 20.86
CA SER A 457 -36.97 -18.72 21.71
C SER A 457 -36.71 -18.24 23.12
N PHE A 458 -37.05 -19.06 24.11
CA PHE A 458 -36.89 -18.69 25.52
C PHE A 458 -35.75 -19.50 26.11
N VAL A 459 -34.71 -18.81 26.60
CA VAL A 459 -33.53 -19.44 27.20
C VAL A 459 -33.49 -19.12 28.69
N ASP A 460 -33.24 -20.15 29.48
CA ASP A 460 -32.98 -19.99 30.91
C ASP A 460 -31.58 -19.39 31.11
N VAL A 461 -31.55 -18.19 31.69
CA VAL A 461 -30.33 -17.44 32.00
C VAL A 461 -30.07 -17.37 33.51
N GLY A 462 -30.74 -18.21 34.30
CA GLY A 462 -30.65 -18.20 35.76
C GLY A 462 -31.46 -17.09 36.43
N LEU A 463 -32.44 -16.52 35.72
CA LEU A 463 -33.41 -15.57 36.25
C LEU A 463 -34.72 -16.29 36.61
N SER A 464 -35.60 -15.63 37.36
CA SER A 464 -36.89 -16.19 37.78
C SER A 464 -37.84 -16.51 36.61
N GLU A 465 -37.61 -15.90 35.44
CA GLU A 465 -38.35 -16.15 34.20
C GLU A 465 -37.36 -16.38 33.05
N THR A 466 -37.75 -17.21 32.06
CA THR A 466 -36.94 -17.48 30.88
C THR A 466 -36.86 -16.26 29.98
N HIS A 467 -35.68 -15.98 29.43
CA HIS A 467 -35.45 -14.77 28.66
C HIS A 467 -35.72 -14.99 27.17
N PRO A 468 -36.54 -14.15 26.51
CA PRO A 468 -36.77 -14.25 25.08
C PRO A 468 -35.51 -13.82 24.30
N ILE A 469 -35.07 -14.70 23.40
CA ILE A 469 -33.99 -14.46 22.46
C ILE A 469 -34.44 -14.78 21.05
N LEU A 470 -33.86 -14.09 20.08
CA LEU A 470 -33.90 -14.51 18.69
C LEU A 470 -32.67 -15.38 18.43
N ALA A 471 -32.81 -16.69 18.61
CA ALA A 471 -31.68 -17.59 18.42
C ALA A 471 -31.30 -17.66 16.93
N VAL A 472 -30.00 -17.56 16.64
CA VAL A 472 -29.47 -17.64 15.27
C VAL A 472 -29.84 -18.98 14.62
N SER A 473 -29.92 -20.06 15.40
CA SER A 473 -30.39 -21.37 14.93
C SER A 473 -31.81 -21.33 14.39
N ASP A 474 -32.70 -20.56 15.02
CA ASP A 474 -34.10 -20.47 14.62
C ASP A 474 -34.27 -19.53 13.43
N PHE A 475 -33.43 -18.49 13.34
CA PHE A 475 -33.23 -17.70 12.12
C PHE A 475 -32.93 -18.60 10.92
N ILE A 476 -31.89 -19.44 11.03
CA ILE A 476 -31.44 -20.30 9.93
C ILE A 476 -32.49 -21.37 9.62
N LYS A 477 -33.06 -22.05 10.62
CA LYS A 477 -34.09 -23.08 10.42
C LYS A 477 -35.35 -22.51 9.78
N THR A 478 -35.79 -21.32 10.17
CA THR A 478 -36.98 -20.69 9.60
C THR A 478 -36.72 -20.24 8.17
N LEU A 479 -35.55 -19.64 7.90
CA LEU A 479 -35.16 -19.27 6.53
C LEU A 479 -35.01 -20.49 5.61
N ASP A 480 -34.52 -21.62 6.14
CA ASP A 480 -34.39 -22.86 5.38
C ASP A 480 -35.76 -23.51 5.12
N ALA A 481 -36.61 -23.61 6.15
CA ALA A 481 -37.97 -24.13 6.02
C ALA A 481 -38.85 -23.33 5.05
N ASP A 482 -38.66 -22.01 5.01
CA ASP A 482 -39.36 -21.11 4.09
C ASP A 482 -38.71 -21.04 2.68
N ASN A 483 -37.64 -21.81 2.41
CA ASN A 483 -36.85 -21.78 1.18
C ASN A 483 -36.27 -20.40 0.84
N LYS A 484 -35.91 -19.61 1.85
CA LYS A 484 -35.34 -18.25 1.72
C LYS A 484 -33.82 -18.20 1.86
N MET A 485 -33.20 -19.27 2.33
CA MET A 485 -31.74 -19.39 2.35
C MET A 485 -31.11 -19.17 0.97
N ASP A 486 -31.80 -19.60 -0.09
CA ASP A 486 -31.34 -19.44 -1.47
C ASP A 486 -31.36 -17.99 -1.93
N THR A 487 -32.27 -17.19 -1.38
CA THR A 487 -32.35 -15.76 -1.65
C THR A 487 -31.21 -15.03 -0.96
N LEU A 488 -30.86 -15.42 0.27
CA LEU A 488 -29.78 -14.82 1.03
C LEU A 488 -28.40 -15.22 0.52
N LEU A 489 -28.27 -16.46 0.03
CA LEU A 489 -27.02 -17.01 -0.45
C LEU A 489 -26.89 -16.99 -1.98
N MET A 490 -27.90 -16.49 -2.71
CA MET A 490 -27.96 -16.46 -4.18
C MET A 490 -27.70 -17.83 -4.83
N GLY A 491 -28.21 -18.90 -4.22
CA GLY A 491 -27.97 -20.28 -4.68
C GLY A 491 -26.58 -20.85 -4.36
N ASN A 492 -25.68 -20.07 -3.74
CA ASN A 492 -24.42 -20.58 -3.23
C ASN A 492 -24.67 -21.42 -1.98
N ARG A 493 -24.01 -22.57 -1.88
CA ARG A 493 -24.07 -23.52 -0.77
C ARG A 493 -22.73 -23.54 -0.04
N ALA A 494 -22.69 -24.31 1.06
CA ALA A 494 -21.49 -24.48 1.87
C ALA A 494 -20.25 -24.75 1.03
N GLN A 495 -20.35 -25.60 0.00
CA GLN A 495 -19.25 -25.89 -0.91
C GLN A 495 -18.73 -24.66 -1.68
N GLN A 496 -19.60 -23.84 -2.28
CA GLN A 496 -19.13 -22.63 -2.98
C GLN A 496 -18.56 -21.57 -2.02
N TYR A 497 -19.09 -21.46 -0.80
CA TYR A 497 -18.50 -20.58 0.21
C TYR A 497 -17.17 -21.11 0.71
N GLU A 498 -17.04 -22.41 0.89
CA GLU A 498 -15.79 -23.06 1.25
C GLU A 498 -14.76 -22.90 0.14
N GLU A 499 -15.14 -23.10 -1.12
CA GLU A 499 -14.30 -22.81 -2.30
C GLU A 499 -13.91 -21.32 -2.35
N PHE A 500 -14.85 -20.39 -2.15
CA PHE A 500 -14.57 -18.95 -2.08
C PHE A 500 -13.59 -18.60 -0.95
N TRP A 501 -13.82 -19.11 0.26
CA TRP A 501 -12.95 -18.84 1.42
C TRP A 501 -11.61 -19.59 1.32
N ASN A 502 -11.55 -20.71 0.61
CA ASN A 502 -10.30 -21.42 0.33
C ASN A 502 -9.50 -20.66 -0.74
N TYR A 503 -10.16 -20.14 -1.77
CA TYR A 503 -9.57 -19.26 -2.78
C TYR A 503 -9.07 -17.95 -2.15
N TRP A 504 -9.86 -17.35 -1.24
CA TRP A 504 -9.49 -16.15 -0.50
C TRP A 504 -8.36 -16.40 0.53
N ARG A 505 -8.23 -17.63 1.03
CA ARG A 505 -7.14 -18.03 1.95
C ARG A 505 -5.80 -18.28 1.25
N GLN A 506 -5.77 -18.34 -0.08
CA GLN A 506 -4.57 -18.61 -0.89
C GLN A 506 -3.78 -17.33 -1.28
N LEU A 507 -3.64 -16.30 -0.40
CA LEU A 507 -2.94 -15.01 -0.71
C LEU A 507 -1.98 -14.44 0.40
N VAL A 508 -0.64 -14.28 0.14
CA VAL A 508 0.67 -14.59 0.88
C VAL A 508 1.70 -15.66 0.30
N CYS A 509 2.45 -15.29 -0.76
CA CYS A 509 3.54 -15.95 -1.51
C CYS A 509 4.25 -17.28 -1.14
N CYS A 510 4.26 -17.87 0.05
CA CYS A 510 4.75 -19.24 0.32
C CYS A 510 3.75 -20.02 1.18
N TYR A 511 3.09 -19.28 2.07
CA TYR A 511 1.94 -19.70 2.86
C TYR A 511 0.74 -20.02 1.95
N ASP A 512 0.50 -19.23 0.92
CA ASP A 512 -0.62 -19.39 -0.03
C ASP A 512 -0.62 -20.68 -0.79
N TYR A 513 0.57 -20.96 -1.29
CA TYR A 513 0.82 -22.06 -2.19
C TYR A 513 1.14 -23.31 -1.36
N GLY A 514 0.97 -23.24 -0.03
CA GLY A 514 1.15 -24.37 0.89
C GLY A 514 2.55 -24.95 0.89
N ILE A 515 3.58 -24.19 0.48
CA ILE A 515 4.94 -24.71 0.23
C ILE A 515 5.57 -25.31 1.50
N PHE A 516 5.24 -24.77 2.67
CA PHE A 516 5.65 -25.33 3.96
C PHE A 516 4.47 -25.92 4.76
N GLY A 517 3.41 -26.35 4.06
CA GLY A 517 2.21 -26.98 4.63
C GLY A 517 1.05 -26.03 4.92
N CYS A 518 -0.12 -26.62 5.22
CA CYS A 518 -1.41 -25.93 5.46
C CYS A 518 -1.59 -25.50 6.93
N ASN A 519 -0.58 -24.87 7.53
CA ASN A 519 -0.61 -24.47 8.94
C ASN A 519 -1.12 -23.04 9.10
N SER A 520 -1.33 -22.58 10.34
CA SER A 520 -1.50 -21.15 10.60
C SER A 520 -0.23 -20.38 10.25
N PHE A 521 -0.33 -19.07 9.99
CA PHE A 521 0.84 -18.27 9.59
C PHE A 521 1.97 -18.30 10.64
N GLU A 522 1.63 -18.26 11.93
CA GLU A 522 2.63 -18.31 13.01
C GLU A 522 3.32 -19.68 13.11
N GLU A 523 2.57 -20.77 12.90
CA GLU A 523 3.14 -22.12 12.82
C GLU A 523 4.05 -22.25 11.59
N HIS A 524 3.66 -21.67 10.45
CA HIS A 524 4.48 -21.64 9.24
C HIS A 524 5.79 -20.89 9.46
N LEU A 525 5.75 -19.72 10.10
CA LEU A 525 6.97 -19.00 10.48
C LEU A 525 7.84 -19.81 11.44
N SER A 526 7.22 -20.52 12.38
CA SER A 526 7.94 -21.39 13.32
C SER A 526 8.63 -22.55 12.62
N THR A 527 7.98 -23.19 11.65
CA THR A 527 8.56 -24.25 10.81
C THR A 527 9.73 -23.72 9.99
N VAL A 528 9.52 -22.62 9.25
CA VAL A 528 10.58 -21.98 8.44
C VAL A 528 11.77 -21.59 9.31
N PHE A 529 11.51 -21.08 10.52
CA PHE A 529 12.57 -20.70 11.44
C PHE A 529 13.32 -21.89 12.03
N ALA A 530 12.65 -23.01 12.28
CA ALA A 530 13.29 -24.25 12.70
C ALA A 530 14.21 -24.79 11.60
N GLU A 531 13.75 -24.79 10.34
CA GLU A 531 14.57 -25.16 9.18
C GLU A 531 15.77 -24.21 9.02
N LEU A 532 15.56 -22.90 9.15
CA LEU A 532 16.63 -21.89 9.11
C LEU A 532 17.68 -22.13 10.20
N LYS A 533 17.26 -22.41 11.44
CA LYS A 533 18.18 -22.73 12.55
C LYS A 533 19.03 -23.96 12.23
N GLN A 534 18.42 -25.02 11.70
CA GLN A 534 19.15 -26.21 11.29
C GLN A 534 20.15 -25.90 10.16
N PHE A 535 19.73 -25.11 9.17
CA PHE A 535 20.61 -24.66 8.09
C PHE A 535 21.83 -23.89 8.63
N CYS A 536 21.59 -22.92 9.51
CA CYS A 536 22.65 -22.13 10.13
C CYS A 536 23.61 -23.01 10.93
N ALA A 537 23.10 -23.97 11.71
CA ALA A 537 23.92 -24.91 12.47
C ALA A 537 24.82 -25.77 11.56
N ARG A 538 24.27 -26.30 10.44
CA ARG A 538 25.03 -27.10 9.47
C ARG A 538 26.12 -26.31 8.75
N ASN A 539 25.89 -25.02 8.53
CA ASN A 539 26.80 -24.15 7.77
C ASN A 539 27.67 -23.25 8.66
N SER A 540 27.66 -23.47 9.98
CA SER A 540 28.37 -22.62 10.96
C SER A 540 28.05 -21.13 10.80
N LEU A 541 26.81 -20.80 10.46
CA LEU A 541 26.32 -19.42 10.36
C LEU A 541 25.71 -18.99 11.70
N GLN A 542 25.98 -17.76 12.10
CA GLN A 542 25.36 -17.16 13.28
C GLN A 542 24.04 -16.49 12.90
N LEU A 543 23.01 -16.75 13.70
CA LEU A 543 21.70 -16.09 13.61
C LEU A 543 21.50 -15.26 14.87
N HIS A 544 21.23 -13.96 14.74
CA HIS A 544 21.00 -13.07 15.87
C HIS A 544 19.53 -12.99 16.27
N MET A 545 18.62 -13.18 15.32
CA MET A 545 17.19 -13.29 15.63
C MET A 545 16.90 -14.56 16.45
N MET A 546 16.09 -14.41 17.49
CA MET A 546 15.73 -15.52 18.39
C MET A 546 14.48 -16.29 17.93
N HIS A 547 13.61 -15.62 17.16
CA HIS A 547 12.37 -16.14 16.58
C HIS A 547 12.03 -15.35 15.30
N LEU A 548 11.36 -15.98 14.33
CA LEU A 548 10.80 -15.31 13.17
C LEU A 548 9.31 -15.04 13.44
N SER A 549 8.91 -13.77 13.51
CA SER A 549 7.52 -13.36 13.79
C SER A 549 7.03 -12.32 12.77
N ARG A 550 5.71 -12.12 12.70
CA ARG A 550 5.09 -11.01 11.93
C ARG A 550 5.73 -9.66 12.23
N GLN A 551 5.97 -9.38 13.50
CA GLN A 551 6.58 -8.14 13.95
C GLN A 551 8.00 -7.98 13.41
N LEU A 552 8.78 -9.08 13.41
CA LEU A 552 10.13 -9.08 12.87
C LEU A 552 10.15 -8.95 11.35
N LEU A 553 9.17 -9.51 10.64
CA LEU A 553 8.99 -9.26 9.20
C LEU A 553 8.49 -7.84 8.90
N GLY A 554 7.94 -7.15 9.91
CA GLY A 554 7.21 -5.90 9.74
C GLY A 554 5.95 -6.08 8.89
N PHE A 555 5.33 -7.25 8.98
CA PHE A 555 4.16 -7.66 8.20
C PHE A 555 2.96 -7.84 9.14
N THR A 556 2.51 -6.72 9.73
CA THR A 556 1.41 -6.71 10.71
C THR A 556 0.06 -6.96 10.07
N LYS A 557 -0.16 -6.49 8.83
CA LYS A 557 -1.40 -6.67 8.07
C LYS A 557 -1.09 -7.09 6.64
N SER A 558 -2.00 -7.84 6.01
CA SER A 558 -1.85 -8.28 4.62
C SER A 558 -1.87 -7.14 3.58
N SER A 559 -2.26 -5.92 4.00
CA SER A 559 -2.23 -4.69 3.22
C SER A 559 -0.94 -3.88 3.39
N GLU A 560 -0.04 -4.31 4.27
CA GLU A 560 1.24 -3.66 4.52
C GLU A 560 2.39 -4.46 3.89
N TYR A 561 3.38 -3.76 3.35
CA TYR A 561 4.54 -4.42 2.76
C TYR A 561 5.50 -4.90 3.85
N PRO A 562 6.07 -6.12 3.74
CA PRO A 562 7.13 -6.56 4.63
C PRO A 562 8.35 -5.63 4.51
N ILE A 563 8.99 -5.34 5.65
CA ILE A 563 10.12 -4.41 5.73
C ILE A 563 11.37 -5.01 6.37
N GLY A 564 11.23 -6.11 7.12
CA GLY A 564 12.32 -6.75 7.86
C GLY A 564 12.89 -5.87 8.97
N ASN A 565 12.31 -5.97 10.16
CA ASN A 565 12.68 -5.22 11.36
C ASN A 565 13.84 -5.85 12.16
N TRP A 566 14.63 -6.75 11.58
CA TRP A 566 15.80 -7.30 12.26
C TRP A 566 16.98 -6.32 12.22
N PHE A 567 17.66 -6.20 13.35
CA PHE A 567 18.58 -5.10 13.63
C PHE A 567 19.99 -5.31 13.03
N LYS A 568 20.24 -6.43 12.35
CA LYS A 568 21.59 -6.82 11.92
C LYS A 568 21.62 -7.35 10.48
N GLY A 569 22.53 -6.81 9.67
CA GLY A 569 22.75 -7.24 8.28
C GLY A 569 23.19 -8.71 8.15
N ALA A 570 23.81 -9.29 9.18
CA ALA A 570 24.19 -10.71 9.20
C ALA A 570 22.98 -11.65 9.06
N ASP A 571 21.84 -11.31 9.66
CA ASP A 571 20.61 -12.09 9.56
C ASP A 571 20.09 -12.10 8.11
N THR A 572 20.18 -10.96 7.42
CA THR A 572 19.81 -10.85 6.00
C THR A 572 20.64 -11.79 5.13
N VAL A 573 21.95 -11.86 5.36
CA VAL A 573 22.85 -12.75 4.59
C VAL A 573 22.51 -14.22 4.86
N SER A 574 22.28 -14.60 6.12
CA SER A 574 21.89 -15.96 6.48
C SER A 574 20.54 -16.35 5.86
N LEU A 575 19.56 -15.45 5.88
CA LEU A 575 18.25 -15.65 5.25
C LEU A 575 18.35 -15.82 3.73
N LEU A 576 19.10 -14.97 3.04
CA LEU A 576 19.24 -15.10 1.58
C LEU A 576 19.93 -16.41 1.20
N LYS A 577 20.97 -16.83 1.94
CA LYS A 577 21.63 -18.14 1.71
C LYS A 577 20.69 -19.31 1.95
N PHE A 578 19.87 -19.22 2.99
CA PHE A 578 18.84 -20.22 3.29
C PHE A 578 17.81 -20.31 2.15
N LEU A 579 17.28 -19.17 1.70
CA LEU A 579 16.29 -19.10 0.62
C LEU A 579 16.82 -19.66 -0.71
N GLU A 580 18.07 -19.36 -1.05
CA GLU A 580 18.71 -19.90 -2.26
C GLU A 580 18.79 -21.43 -2.26
N MET A 581 18.93 -22.04 -1.09
CA MET A 581 19.05 -23.48 -0.93
C MET A 581 17.68 -24.17 -0.81
N ILE A 582 16.75 -23.61 -0.05
CA ILE A 582 15.47 -24.27 0.26
C ILE A 582 14.43 -24.13 -0.87
N LEU A 583 14.41 -23.01 -1.60
CA LEU A 583 13.41 -22.78 -2.64
C LEU A 583 13.46 -23.84 -3.76
N PRO A 584 14.63 -24.21 -4.32
CA PRO A 584 14.70 -25.29 -5.32
C PRO A 584 14.16 -26.63 -4.82
N GLU A 585 14.48 -27.01 -3.57
CA GLU A 585 14.04 -28.27 -2.95
C GLU A 585 12.51 -28.29 -2.84
N LYS A 586 11.93 -27.23 -2.28
CA LYS A 586 10.48 -27.16 -2.07
C LYS A 586 9.69 -27.01 -3.38
N LEU A 587 10.27 -26.40 -4.42
CA LEU A 587 9.64 -26.29 -5.74
C LEU A 587 9.62 -27.62 -6.50
N LEU A 588 10.55 -28.54 -6.22
CA LEU A 588 10.53 -29.88 -6.81
C LEU A 588 9.44 -30.76 -6.20
N ASP A 589 9.18 -30.60 -4.91
CA ASP A 589 8.22 -31.41 -4.16
C ASP A 589 6.77 -30.92 -4.33
N ALA A 590 6.57 -29.63 -4.61
CA ALA A 590 5.24 -29.05 -4.68
C ALA A 590 4.62 -29.22 -6.08
N SER A 591 3.42 -29.80 -6.14
CA SER A 591 2.60 -29.84 -7.37
C SER A 591 1.96 -28.48 -7.62
N VAL A 592 2.77 -27.50 -8.01
CA VAL A 592 2.34 -26.11 -8.22
C VAL A 592 2.00 -25.86 -9.69
N ASP A 593 1.05 -24.97 -9.94
CA ASP A 593 0.75 -24.48 -11.27
C ASP A 593 1.95 -23.74 -11.90
N GLU A 594 1.95 -23.64 -13.23
CA GLU A 594 3.06 -23.07 -13.99
C GLU A 594 3.32 -21.59 -13.67
N GLU A 595 2.26 -20.80 -13.43
CA GLU A 595 2.37 -19.38 -13.11
C GLU A 595 3.06 -19.17 -11.76
N THR A 596 2.61 -19.90 -10.75
CA THR A 596 3.22 -19.88 -9.44
C THR A 596 4.68 -20.37 -9.47
N ASN A 597 4.96 -21.45 -10.22
CA ASN A 597 6.34 -21.90 -10.40
C ASN A 597 7.21 -20.79 -11.00
N ASN A 598 6.73 -20.10 -12.04
CA ASN A 598 7.44 -18.97 -12.65
C ASN A 598 7.70 -17.83 -11.65
N PHE A 599 6.73 -17.51 -10.80
CA PHE A 599 6.88 -16.53 -9.73
C PHE A 599 7.98 -16.92 -8.73
N PHE A 600 8.02 -18.17 -8.28
CA PHE A 600 9.07 -18.62 -7.38
C PHE A 600 10.44 -18.75 -8.04
N GLN A 601 10.50 -19.12 -9.32
CA GLN A 601 11.74 -19.07 -10.09
C GLN A 601 12.28 -17.64 -10.18
N ALA A 602 11.39 -16.64 -10.32
CA ALA A 602 11.79 -15.23 -10.26
C ALA A 602 12.31 -14.85 -8.86
N CYS A 603 11.65 -15.29 -7.78
CA CYS A 603 12.13 -15.08 -6.40
C CYS A 603 13.50 -15.71 -6.16
N LEU A 604 13.70 -16.95 -6.61
CA LEU A 604 14.97 -17.68 -6.52
C LEU A 604 16.07 -16.98 -7.33
N LYS A 605 15.76 -16.53 -8.55
CA LYS A 605 16.69 -15.76 -9.38
C LYS A 605 17.10 -14.46 -8.70
N ALA A 606 16.15 -13.71 -8.13
CA ALA A 606 16.45 -12.50 -7.37
C ALA A 606 17.37 -12.82 -6.17
N THR A 607 17.06 -13.88 -5.42
CA THR A 607 17.85 -14.31 -4.24
C THR A 607 19.29 -14.67 -4.62
N ARG A 608 19.48 -15.49 -5.66
CA ARG A 608 20.80 -15.91 -6.17
C ARG A 608 21.65 -14.72 -6.61
N GLU A 609 21.07 -13.82 -7.38
CA GLU A 609 21.79 -12.66 -7.89
C GLU A 609 22.08 -11.64 -6.78
N ALA A 610 21.19 -11.50 -5.79
CA ALA A 610 21.47 -10.72 -4.58
C ALA A 610 22.64 -11.32 -3.76
N ASN A 611 22.65 -12.65 -3.54
CA ASN A 611 23.74 -13.32 -2.84
C ASN A 611 25.07 -13.17 -3.59
N ARG A 612 25.05 -13.34 -4.92
CA ARG A 612 26.23 -13.14 -5.76
C ARG A 612 26.75 -11.71 -5.67
N PHE A 613 25.85 -10.72 -5.78
CA PHE A 613 26.20 -9.31 -5.66
C PHE A 613 26.84 -9.01 -4.30
N MET A 614 26.18 -9.40 -3.20
CA MET A 614 26.67 -9.16 -1.85
C MET A 614 28.00 -9.88 -1.58
N THR A 615 28.14 -11.13 -2.02
CA THR A 615 29.39 -11.89 -1.84
C THR A 615 30.55 -11.20 -2.56
N THR A 616 30.38 -10.83 -3.83
CA THR A 616 31.43 -10.09 -4.57
C THR A 616 31.73 -8.75 -3.90
N LEU A 617 30.69 -8.03 -3.45
CA LEU A 617 30.84 -6.71 -2.84
C LEU A 617 31.66 -6.77 -1.53
N TYR A 618 31.38 -7.72 -0.64
CA TYR A 618 32.07 -7.85 0.65
C TYR A 618 33.47 -8.48 0.57
N HIS A 619 33.76 -9.26 -0.47
CA HIS A 619 35.08 -9.87 -0.67
C HIS A 619 36.02 -9.02 -1.53
N ALA A 620 35.50 -8.04 -2.27
CA ALA A 620 36.32 -7.17 -3.08
C ALA A 620 37.08 -6.14 -2.23
N ALA A 621 38.27 -5.77 -2.70
CA ALA A 621 39.08 -4.70 -2.12
C ALA A 621 38.45 -3.31 -2.34
N PHE A 622 39.14 -2.25 -1.88
CA PHE A 622 38.70 -0.87 -2.11
C PHE A 622 38.51 -0.56 -3.59
N TRP A 623 39.44 -0.98 -4.44
CA TRP A 623 39.33 -0.84 -5.89
C TRP A 623 38.85 -2.15 -6.50
N LEU A 624 37.73 -2.10 -7.21
CA LEU A 624 37.18 -3.26 -7.88
C LEU A 624 38.06 -3.66 -9.06
N THR A 625 38.41 -4.94 -9.15
CA THR A 625 38.96 -5.49 -10.39
C THR A 625 37.90 -5.45 -11.49
N ARG A 626 38.33 -5.53 -12.77
CA ARG A 626 37.40 -5.56 -13.91
C ARG A 626 36.40 -6.72 -13.81
N SER A 627 36.85 -7.88 -13.32
CA SER A 627 36.01 -9.08 -13.16
C SER A 627 34.97 -8.89 -12.05
N GLU A 628 35.37 -8.36 -10.90
CA GLU A 628 34.46 -8.09 -9.77
C GLU A 628 33.43 -7.03 -10.15
N ARG A 629 33.88 -5.91 -10.74
CA ARG A 629 32.98 -4.86 -11.23
C ARG A 629 31.95 -5.40 -12.21
N ARG A 630 32.39 -6.19 -13.21
CA ARG A 630 31.47 -6.79 -14.19
C ARG A 630 30.48 -7.72 -13.51
N THR A 631 30.93 -8.49 -12.52
CA THR A 631 30.07 -9.37 -11.74
C THR A 631 29.02 -8.58 -10.97
N LEU A 632 29.38 -7.46 -10.33
CA LEU A 632 28.44 -6.57 -9.64
C LEU A 632 27.43 -5.95 -10.60
N ILE A 633 27.86 -5.46 -11.76
CA ILE A 633 26.95 -4.90 -12.77
C ILE A 633 25.93 -5.94 -13.23
N VAL A 634 26.41 -7.14 -13.60
CA VAL A 634 25.55 -8.21 -14.12
C VAL A 634 24.58 -8.70 -13.05
N SER A 635 25.07 -9.01 -11.86
CA SER A 635 24.22 -9.52 -10.76
C SER A 635 23.25 -8.46 -10.25
N GLY A 636 23.68 -7.21 -10.09
CA GLY A 636 22.80 -6.11 -9.68
C GLY A 636 21.70 -5.79 -10.69
N THR A 637 22.02 -5.83 -11.98
CA THR A 637 21.02 -5.67 -13.06
C THR A 637 20.02 -6.82 -13.02
N LYS A 638 20.49 -8.06 -12.98
CA LYS A 638 19.61 -9.25 -12.95
C LYS A 638 18.74 -9.30 -11.70
N PHE A 639 19.27 -8.91 -10.53
CA PHE A 639 18.50 -8.77 -9.30
C PHE A 639 17.38 -7.75 -9.49
N THR A 640 17.68 -6.56 -10.02
CA THR A 640 16.68 -5.50 -10.23
C THR A 640 15.57 -5.94 -11.18
N THR A 641 15.93 -6.62 -12.27
CA THR A 641 14.95 -7.19 -13.22
C THR A 641 14.09 -8.28 -12.58
N ALA A 642 14.71 -9.23 -11.86
CA ALA A 642 13.97 -10.31 -11.20
C ALA A 642 13.04 -9.78 -10.09
N PHE A 643 13.52 -8.82 -9.28
CA PHE A 643 12.72 -8.17 -8.25
C PHE A 643 11.52 -7.43 -8.85
N ARG A 644 11.70 -6.77 -10.00
CA ARG A 644 10.60 -6.15 -10.74
C ARG A 644 9.57 -7.18 -11.18
N VAL A 645 9.98 -8.32 -11.73
CA VAL A 645 9.05 -9.40 -12.12
C VAL A 645 8.23 -9.87 -10.92
N CYS A 646 8.87 -10.06 -9.76
CA CYS A 646 8.15 -10.39 -8.52
C CYS A 646 7.16 -9.30 -8.08
N ALA A 647 7.55 -8.02 -8.23
CA ALA A 647 6.70 -6.88 -7.91
C ALA A 647 5.51 -6.74 -8.85
N ASP A 648 5.71 -6.92 -10.16
CA ASP A 648 4.65 -6.88 -11.16
C ASP A 648 3.65 -8.02 -10.91
N HIS A 649 4.13 -9.25 -10.68
CA HIS A 649 3.26 -10.38 -10.33
C HIS A 649 2.42 -10.09 -9.08
N CYS A 650 3.04 -9.59 -8.01
CA CYS A 650 2.33 -9.28 -6.78
C CYS A 650 1.35 -8.12 -6.97
N TYR A 651 1.66 -7.13 -7.80
CA TYR A 651 0.76 -6.01 -8.09
C TYR A 651 -0.51 -6.50 -8.80
N TRP A 652 -0.37 -7.36 -9.83
CA TRP A 652 -1.52 -7.91 -10.56
C TRP A 652 -2.35 -8.88 -9.74
N ALA A 653 -1.74 -9.55 -8.77
CA ALA A 653 -2.41 -10.42 -7.81
C ALA A 653 -3.02 -9.68 -6.59
N ASP A 654 -2.97 -8.34 -6.56
CA ASP A 654 -3.38 -7.50 -5.43
C ASP A 654 -2.69 -7.88 -4.09
N LEU A 655 -1.42 -8.27 -4.19
CA LEU A 655 -0.56 -8.70 -3.09
C LEU A 655 0.47 -7.62 -2.72
N THR A 656 0.46 -7.18 -1.46
CA THR A 656 1.47 -6.22 -0.95
C THR A 656 2.72 -6.95 -0.44
N ARG A 657 3.57 -7.42 -1.36
CA ARG A 657 4.76 -8.24 -0.99
C ARG A 657 6.08 -7.61 -1.42
N PHE A 658 6.19 -7.19 -2.66
CA PHE A 658 7.40 -6.59 -3.20
C PHE A 658 7.17 -5.09 -3.38
N LYS A 659 7.87 -4.28 -2.58
CA LYS A 659 7.73 -2.82 -2.61
C LYS A 659 8.84 -2.18 -3.43
N LEU A 660 8.49 -1.55 -4.54
CA LEU A 660 9.40 -0.70 -5.31
C LEU A 660 9.55 0.68 -4.64
N GLN A 661 10.40 0.74 -3.61
CA GLN A 661 10.73 2.00 -2.93
C GLN A 661 11.81 2.80 -3.69
N PRO A 662 11.97 4.11 -3.42
CA PRO A 662 13.11 4.90 -3.90
C PRO A 662 14.47 4.26 -3.61
N LYS A 663 14.58 3.42 -2.57
CA LYS A 663 15.80 2.65 -2.27
C LYS A 663 16.20 1.70 -3.41
N GLN A 664 15.24 1.07 -4.08
CA GLN A 664 15.50 0.23 -5.24
C GLN A 664 16.05 1.06 -6.41
N HIS A 665 15.56 2.29 -6.58
CA HIS A 665 16.11 3.22 -7.55
C HIS A 665 17.55 3.62 -7.19
N MET A 666 17.85 3.93 -5.92
CA MET A 666 19.23 4.20 -5.48
C MET A 666 20.17 3.03 -5.76
N PHE A 667 19.70 1.79 -5.55
CA PHE A 667 20.46 0.60 -5.91
C PHE A 667 20.72 0.52 -7.43
N GLY A 668 19.70 0.82 -8.24
CA GLY A 668 19.86 0.91 -9.70
C GLY A 668 20.87 1.98 -10.13
N GLU A 669 20.85 3.15 -9.50
CA GLU A 669 21.82 4.22 -9.78
C GLU A 669 23.26 3.81 -9.39
N LEU A 670 23.45 3.06 -8.31
CA LEU A 670 24.75 2.48 -7.94
C LEU A 670 25.25 1.52 -9.03
N VAL A 671 24.39 0.62 -9.53
CA VAL A 671 24.74 -0.30 -10.62
C VAL A 671 25.05 0.47 -11.90
N PHE A 672 24.27 1.51 -12.21
CA PHE A 672 24.47 2.38 -13.36
C PHE A 672 25.81 3.12 -13.29
N GLU A 673 26.19 3.65 -12.13
CA GLU A 673 27.47 4.32 -11.95
C GLU A 673 28.65 3.38 -12.20
N LEU A 674 28.61 2.15 -11.69
CA LEU A 674 29.61 1.13 -11.98
C LEU A 674 29.71 0.84 -13.48
N GLN A 675 28.57 0.81 -14.18
CA GLN A 675 28.52 0.60 -15.63
C GLN A 675 29.12 1.78 -16.40
N VAL A 676 28.82 3.02 -16.02
CA VAL A 676 29.42 4.23 -16.62
C VAL A 676 30.93 4.22 -16.46
N GLN A 677 31.42 3.92 -15.25
CA GLN A 677 32.86 3.80 -14.97
C GLN A 677 33.50 2.68 -15.79
N GLU A 678 32.79 1.55 -16.00
CA GLU A 678 33.25 0.48 -16.89
C GLU A 678 33.37 0.94 -18.35
N CYS A 679 32.34 1.59 -18.89
CA CYS A 679 32.32 2.08 -20.27
C CYS A 679 33.40 3.13 -20.54
N GLN A 680 33.71 3.96 -19.54
CA GLN A 680 34.75 4.99 -19.64
C GLN A 680 36.15 4.47 -19.27
N ASN A 681 36.28 3.18 -18.95
CA ASN A 681 37.52 2.56 -18.48
C ASN A 681 38.14 3.28 -17.26
N LEU A 682 37.30 3.84 -16.38
CA LEU A 682 37.70 4.47 -15.13
C LEU A 682 37.86 3.43 -14.01
N PRO A 683 38.70 3.69 -12.99
CA PRO A 683 38.72 2.87 -11.79
C PRO A 683 37.39 3.00 -11.04
N SER A 684 36.89 1.88 -10.51
CA SER A 684 35.63 1.84 -9.75
C SER A 684 35.92 1.52 -8.29
N PRO A 685 35.65 2.44 -7.35
CA PRO A 685 35.73 2.11 -5.94
C PRO A 685 34.60 1.15 -5.57
N ASN A 686 34.85 0.29 -4.61
CA ASN A 686 33.84 -0.60 -4.04
C ASN A 686 32.76 0.26 -3.36
N PRO A 687 31.47 0.10 -3.71
CA PRO A 687 30.39 0.87 -3.12
C PRO A 687 30.33 0.84 -1.58
N LEU A 688 30.90 -0.18 -0.93
CA LEU A 688 31.01 -0.24 0.53
C LEU A 688 31.83 0.89 1.14
N VAL A 689 32.66 1.59 0.35
CA VAL A 689 33.40 2.78 0.81
C VAL A 689 32.46 3.87 1.35
N TYR A 690 31.23 3.91 0.87
CA TYR A 690 30.21 4.89 1.29
C TYR A 690 29.29 4.34 2.39
N SER A 691 29.53 3.12 2.87
CA SER A 691 28.72 2.45 3.89
C SER A 691 29.36 2.58 5.27
N THR A 692 28.58 2.98 6.28
CA THR A 692 29.04 3.00 7.69
C THR A 692 29.05 1.62 8.33
N GLN A 693 28.48 0.61 7.67
CA GLN A 693 28.30 -0.72 8.26
C GLN A 693 29.64 -1.40 8.61
N GLN A 694 30.67 -1.23 7.77
CA GLN A 694 31.99 -1.81 8.04
C GLN A 694 32.68 -1.09 9.21
N ASP A 695 32.53 0.23 9.30
CA ASP A 695 33.06 1.03 10.41
C ASP A 695 32.39 0.64 11.74
N GLU A 696 31.06 0.46 11.72
CA GLU A 696 30.29 0.03 12.89
C GLU A 696 30.70 -1.37 13.37
N ASP A 697 30.88 -2.32 12.46
CA ASP A 697 31.34 -3.67 12.83
C ASP A 697 32.78 -3.65 13.36
N TYR A 698 33.66 -2.86 12.74
CA TYR A 698 35.04 -2.68 13.19
C TYR A 698 35.10 -2.12 14.62
N VAL A 699 34.38 -1.03 14.90
CA VAL A 699 34.26 -0.45 16.24
C VAL A 699 33.65 -1.46 17.21
N GLY A 700 32.60 -2.18 16.81
CA GLY A 700 31.94 -3.20 17.62
C GLY A 700 32.87 -4.34 18.04
N ARG A 701 33.75 -4.80 17.15
CA ARG A 701 34.77 -5.82 17.46
C ARG A 701 35.80 -5.30 18.47
N ILE A 702 36.32 -4.09 18.26
CA ILE A 702 37.28 -3.47 19.21
C ILE A 702 36.64 -3.26 20.58
N CYS A 703 35.40 -2.77 20.64
CA CYS A 703 34.65 -2.64 21.90
C CYS A 703 34.40 -3.99 22.59
N THR A 704 34.38 -5.10 21.84
CA THR A 704 34.24 -6.43 22.43
C THR A 704 35.58 -6.93 22.99
N TYR A 705 36.70 -6.62 22.33
CA TYR A 705 38.04 -6.86 22.90
C TYR A 705 38.26 -6.07 24.18
N SER A 706 37.83 -4.81 24.24
CA SER A 706 38.01 -3.98 25.44
C SER A 706 37.18 -4.45 26.64
N ARG A 707 35.97 -4.99 26.41
CA ARG A 707 35.12 -5.56 27.46
C ARG A 707 35.60 -6.90 28.01
N SER A 708 36.51 -7.57 27.32
CA SER A 708 36.99 -8.92 27.66
C SER A 708 38.40 -8.93 28.27
N VAL A 709 38.92 -7.76 28.65
CA VAL A 709 40.23 -7.58 29.30
C VAL A 709 40.07 -6.84 30.63
N SER A 710 41.04 -7.02 31.54
CA SER A 710 41.02 -6.32 32.84
C SER A 710 41.14 -4.81 32.64
N ILE A 711 40.31 -4.05 33.38
CA ILE A 711 40.25 -2.58 33.31
C ILE A 711 41.60 -1.91 33.52
N ARG A 712 42.47 -2.48 34.36
CA ARG A 712 43.81 -1.95 34.66
C ARG A 712 44.75 -2.00 33.45
N THR A 713 44.45 -2.84 32.47
CA THR A 713 45.30 -3.08 31.30
C THR A 713 44.54 -2.90 30.00
N ILE A 714 43.38 -2.23 30.05
CA ILE A 714 42.42 -2.19 28.95
C ILE A 714 43.04 -1.68 27.66
N HIS A 715 43.81 -0.59 27.71
CA HIS A 715 44.46 -0.01 26.54
C HIS A 715 45.46 -0.99 25.91
N VAL A 716 46.41 -1.49 26.69
CA VAL A 716 47.48 -2.38 26.20
C VAL A 716 46.91 -3.70 25.71
N ARG A 717 46.04 -4.35 26.50
CA ARG A 717 45.50 -5.68 26.15
C ARG A 717 44.51 -5.63 24.98
N THR A 718 43.74 -4.54 24.83
CA THR A 718 42.88 -4.36 23.65
C THR A 718 43.72 -4.24 22.40
N LEU A 719 44.78 -3.41 22.42
CA LEU A 719 45.70 -3.27 21.30
C LEU A 719 46.44 -4.58 20.98
N SER A 720 46.95 -5.29 21.99
CA SER A 720 47.61 -6.59 21.77
C SER A 720 46.66 -7.62 21.17
N ARG A 721 45.40 -7.71 21.65
CA ARG A 721 44.40 -8.62 21.07
C ARG A 721 44.05 -8.26 19.64
N TYR A 722 43.92 -6.96 19.35
CA TYR A 722 43.70 -6.47 18.00
C TYR A 722 44.88 -6.81 17.07
N GLN A 723 46.12 -6.58 17.51
CA GLN A 723 47.33 -6.94 16.75
C GLN A 723 47.42 -8.44 16.48
N ILE A 724 47.09 -9.29 17.47
CA ILE A 724 47.03 -10.75 17.27
C ILE A 724 45.96 -11.11 16.24
N ALA A 725 44.77 -10.53 16.33
CA ALA A 725 43.69 -10.78 15.37
C ALA A 725 44.06 -10.31 13.95
N LEU A 726 44.78 -9.20 13.83
CA LEU A 726 45.27 -8.69 12.56
C LEU A 726 46.37 -9.59 11.98
N ALA A 727 47.27 -10.09 12.83
CA ALA A 727 48.33 -11.03 12.44
C ALA A 727 47.77 -12.40 12.00
N THR A 728 46.59 -12.82 12.47
CA THR A 728 45.93 -14.06 11.99
C THR A 728 45.23 -13.91 10.64
N LEU A 729 45.05 -12.67 10.15
CA LEU A 729 44.42 -12.38 8.86
C LEU A 729 45.42 -12.17 7.72
N ILE A 730 46.69 -11.93 8.06
CA ILE A 730 47.85 -11.86 7.15
C ILE A 730 48.46 -13.25 7.06
#